data_AF-A0A7W5CAI2-F1
#
_entry.id   AF-A0A7W5CAI2-F1
#
_cell.length_a   1.000
_cell.length_b   1.000
_cell.length_c   1.000
_cell.angle_alpha   90.00
_cell.angle_beta   90.00
_cell.angle_gamma   90.00
#
_symmetry.space_group_name_H-M   'P 1'
#
loop_
_entity.id
_entity.type
_entity.pdbx_description
1 polymer ?
#
loop_
_entity_poly.entity_id
_entity_poly.type
_entity_poly.pdbx_seq_one_letter_code
_entity_poly.pdbx_strand_id
1 'polypeptide(L)'
;MFKKKKWLSLALCCSLLASFLSSWVPAYADNDEKGTSTAIAADFTDQELKDNDYILYYVNAGDQTPATVEGTDKLGLYSSVTEQVYGIDPVTSKAWGLVTATSGTNVRDASTKSGSVRYYNGTQVRDKALAYDFELPAGEYDVTFGFNNPWSGRSVNLLVEGNNVSGGDLAIGAEGAEKAVTYRKLAITDGQLNVRIQGPATAALSNYNDPLISYLIIRKNITIPLSELDNQITAAEAELANTAYTTYSLAELSRVIQESKTLKQTLAGSNADVTEPAVQEQIITAIAALKKAAAELVINAPNVSFKPGAVWRDTNGALIQAHGAGMMYDEETETYYWYGEDKTFGYLPARGVRVYSSKDLYNWVDHGLALTAIESADDFVNDPLISALYADRTDKADILNDIGTDRIIERPKVIYNDLTKKYVMWMHTDGPSATSTANYAKAEAGYALSDSPLGPFVYQRSDRMDQAPAGATDDGQPSQPGMARDMTLFKDDDGTGYLVYSSEENLTIYISKLNESYTDVVGWHKDGNAERDTQYKAVHGVDYVRVFPLAQREAPALFKYQGKYYMITSGATGWAPNVGKYTVADDIMGPWKTMRDVAPGSATTFGSQSTQVIAVDAAAGKFIYMGDRWNQNDLANSRYIWLPIEFGQNDEIALRWQDEWTLEQLEGMGKVTVNTVLPTSTVIGKAPVFPSTVNVTMSDGTVKDTPIAWNVSAESFQKPGTVRVSGTLTELANKKVEHQLYVIPESSAYFVNAGGAATADYLDMIALMGAGKVLNGETIDQKYDPENSQTWGYIGDNTLTSGTSSGDIFSSLRYLKANAGDDLAYRFDLENGGYDVYVGLYDPWSQYSNGKRIADIIVNGEVKTSGYVFTAATDVLSYADVAIADGKLDLTVHRSANAGTSSSDPQISWIVVAKSLGIRVTGVSIDKSELTLKEGEQEQLTATIAPLDAANQAVTWSSSNDAVASVSDAGMVTAASNGAAVITATSVDGAHMATAAVTVEKEEETGGEATPTPTPTPDATASPTPDTVTSPTPASPSVSSPSPSASPEPKPVFSDTEGHWATAAINKLADKNILGGFPDGSFKPDKQMSRAEFMAVMYRLLDLDTAAGDSSFGDIPAAAWYSKYVKGLYEAGVVTGFQDGSFKPNLEMTREEAFVILYRALGEQLTETTGTSPQAYTDLPGVSSWAKEAVEALTKAGIIAGYEDGTIRPKDKITRAEIATIAANVIK
;
A
#
# COMPACT_ATOMS: atom_id res chain seq x y z
N MET A 1 31.60 48.51 37.13
CA MET A 1 32.14 49.12 38.38
C MET A 1 31.56 48.41 39.59
N PHE A 2 32.29 48.35 40.72
CA PHE A 2 31.89 47.74 42.02
C PHE A 2 31.47 46.24 41.97
N LYS A 3 31.55 45.43 43.04
CA LYS A 3 32.52 45.18 44.13
C LYS A 3 31.78 44.34 45.19
N LYS A 4 32.47 43.36 45.78
CA LYS A 4 32.14 42.55 46.98
C LYS A 4 31.18 41.38 46.71
N LYS A 5 31.47 40.13 47.12
CA LYS A 5 32.17 39.50 48.31
C LYS A 5 31.25 39.23 49.51
N LYS A 6 31.08 37.93 49.80
CA LYS A 6 31.56 37.19 51.00
C LYS A 6 31.45 35.67 50.68
N TRP A 7 32.37 34.74 50.95
CA TRP A 7 33.37 34.50 52.03
C TRP A 7 32.75 34.05 53.36
N LEU A 8 33.26 33.03 54.09
CA LEU A 8 34.18 31.90 53.77
C LEU A 8 34.26 30.97 55.03
N SER A 9 34.46 29.65 54.87
CA SER A 9 34.89 28.70 55.93
C SER A 9 33.90 28.51 57.11
N LEU A 10 34.07 27.61 58.09
CA LEU A 10 35.19 26.75 58.52
C LEU A 10 34.64 25.46 59.20
N ALA A 11 35.43 24.37 59.27
CA ALA A 11 35.09 23.15 60.02
C ALA A 11 35.90 23.02 61.33
N LEU A 12 35.33 22.41 62.39
CA LEU A 12 36.10 21.63 63.40
C LEU A 12 35.25 20.80 64.39
N CYS A 13 35.83 19.66 64.80
CA CYS A 13 35.73 18.91 66.07
C CYS A 13 34.39 18.47 66.71
N CYS A 14 34.34 17.15 66.93
CA CYS A 14 33.56 16.36 67.88
C CYS A 14 33.60 16.85 69.35
N SER A 15 32.62 16.42 70.18
CA SER A 15 32.82 15.39 71.23
C SER A 15 31.63 15.24 72.20
N LEU A 16 31.70 14.17 73.04
CA LEU A 16 30.80 13.74 74.14
C LEU A 16 29.53 12.99 73.68
N LEU A 17 29.27 11.70 74.01
CA LEU A 17 29.31 10.91 75.27
C LEU A 17 28.10 11.18 76.20
N ALA A 18 27.41 10.18 76.76
CA ALA A 18 27.46 8.71 76.61
C ALA A 18 26.06 8.10 76.91
N SER A 19 25.68 6.91 76.43
CA SER A 19 25.97 5.59 77.04
C SER A 19 24.90 4.57 76.53
N PHE A 20 24.93 3.24 76.73
CA PHE A 20 25.75 2.34 77.57
C PHE A 20 26.15 1.03 76.84
N LEU A 21 27.19 0.40 77.38
CA LEU A 21 27.59 -1.02 77.47
C LEU A 21 26.49 -2.11 77.35
N SER A 22 26.76 -3.39 76.96
CA SER A 22 28.05 -4.13 76.88
C SER A 22 28.06 -5.44 76.02
N SER A 23 29.21 -5.69 75.36
CA SER A 23 29.98 -6.96 75.25
C SER A 23 29.39 -8.28 74.70
N TRP A 24 30.03 -8.88 73.68
CA TRP A 24 31.10 -9.91 73.81
C TRP A 24 31.76 -10.23 72.45
N VAL A 25 32.97 -10.82 72.44
CA VAL A 25 33.67 -11.32 71.23
C VAL A 25 34.47 -12.60 71.55
N PRO A 26 34.31 -13.66 70.75
CA PRO A 26 35.42 -14.49 70.23
C PRO A 26 35.27 -14.69 68.69
N ALA A 27 36.27 -14.47 67.83
CA ALA A 27 37.60 -15.10 67.68
C ALA A 27 37.63 -16.27 66.66
N TYR A 28 38.26 -16.02 65.50
CA TYR A 28 38.88 -16.93 64.51
C TYR A 28 38.20 -18.26 64.11
N ALA A 29 37.85 -18.35 62.82
CA ALA A 29 38.22 -19.46 61.92
C ALA A 29 37.98 -19.08 60.45
N ASP A 30 38.84 -19.52 59.52
CA ASP A 30 38.44 -19.72 58.12
C ASP A 30 37.56 -20.98 58.04
N ASN A 31 36.52 -20.96 57.18
CA ASN A 31 35.87 -22.16 56.63
C ASN A 31 34.96 -21.78 55.47
N ASP A 32 34.82 -22.70 54.52
CA ASP A 32 33.91 -22.60 53.37
C ASP A 32 32.43 -22.79 53.73
N GLU A 33 31.56 -22.29 52.83
CA GLU A 33 30.15 -22.66 52.61
C GLU A 33 29.06 -22.40 53.69
N LYS A 34 27.90 -21.97 53.15
CA LYS A 34 26.50 -22.11 53.64
C LYS A 34 25.98 -21.18 54.75
N GLY A 35 24.82 -20.59 54.44
CA GLY A 35 24.05 -19.68 55.29
C GLY A 35 24.12 -18.24 54.76
N THR A 36 23.07 -17.64 54.16
CA THR A 36 21.62 -17.93 54.22
C THR A 36 20.95 -17.90 52.84
N SER A 37 20.45 -19.05 52.35
CA SER A 37 19.62 -19.14 51.12
C SER A 37 18.82 -20.45 51.04
N THR A 38 18.17 -20.88 52.13
CA THR A 38 17.67 -22.25 52.27
C THR A 38 16.24 -22.51 51.79
N ALA A 39 15.50 -21.49 51.33
CA ALA A 39 14.12 -21.65 50.86
C ALA A 39 14.02 -21.75 49.34
N ILE A 40 14.30 -20.69 48.57
CA ILE A 40 14.18 -20.73 47.09
C ILE A 40 15.11 -21.78 46.46
N ALA A 41 16.30 -22.03 47.04
CA ALA A 41 17.21 -23.07 46.55
C ALA A 41 16.73 -24.52 46.81
N ALA A 42 15.56 -24.70 47.43
CA ALA A 42 14.85 -25.98 47.51
C ALA A 42 13.75 -26.11 46.44
N ASP A 43 13.23 -24.98 45.92
CA ASP A 43 12.21 -24.93 44.87
C ASP A 43 12.86 -24.91 43.47
N PHE A 44 13.98 -24.20 43.27
CA PHE A 44 14.71 -24.10 41.99
C PHE A 44 16.24 -24.12 42.14
N THR A 45 16.95 -24.60 41.12
CA THR A 45 18.41 -24.48 41.03
C THR A 45 18.85 -23.08 40.62
N ASP A 46 20.12 -22.73 40.92
CA ASP A 46 20.73 -21.48 40.46
C ASP A 46 20.92 -21.40 38.92
N GLN A 47 20.67 -22.50 38.18
CA GLN A 47 20.65 -22.48 36.72
C GLN A 47 19.26 -22.13 36.19
N GLU A 48 18.19 -22.77 36.67
CA GLU A 48 16.80 -22.41 36.34
C GLU A 48 16.50 -20.94 36.69
N LEU A 49 17.04 -20.47 37.83
CA LEU A 49 16.97 -19.06 38.21
C LEU A 49 17.69 -18.12 37.22
N LYS A 50 18.84 -18.51 36.65
CA LYS A 50 19.53 -17.72 35.62
C LYS A 50 18.77 -17.73 34.31
N ASP A 51 18.33 -18.92 33.89
CA ASP A 51 17.64 -19.11 32.62
C ASP A 51 16.30 -18.37 32.60
N ASN A 52 15.68 -18.10 33.76
CA ASN A 52 14.49 -17.28 33.92
C ASN A 52 14.74 -15.81 34.36
N ASP A 53 15.96 -15.27 34.18
CA ASP A 53 16.35 -13.89 34.56
C ASP A 53 16.01 -13.52 36.02
N TYR A 54 16.05 -14.53 36.89
CA TYR A 54 15.68 -14.52 38.31
C TYR A 54 14.23 -14.11 38.59
N ILE A 55 13.36 -14.08 37.58
CA ILE A 55 11.94 -13.71 37.69
C ILE A 55 11.16 -14.84 38.39
N LEU A 56 10.51 -14.48 39.50
CA LEU A 56 9.71 -15.37 40.33
C LEU A 56 8.21 -15.13 40.10
N TYR A 57 7.80 -13.87 39.93
CA TYR A 57 6.45 -13.51 39.48
C TYR A 57 6.52 -12.43 38.40
N TYR A 58 5.62 -12.52 37.44
CA TYR A 58 5.37 -11.52 36.40
C TYR A 58 3.87 -11.24 36.34
N VAL A 59 3.49 -9.97 36.26
CA VAL A 59 2.08 -9.54 36.17
C VAL A 59 1.89 -8.62 34.97
N ASN A 60 1.03 -8.98 34.01
CA ASN A 60 0.49 -8.07 32.99
C ASN A 60 -0.85 -7.53 33.52
N ALA A 61 -0.80 -6.39 34.21
CA ALA A 61 -1.91 -5.90 35.02
C ALA A 61 -2.97 -5.22 34.16
N GLY A 62 -4.06 -5.92 33.87
CA GLY A 62 -5.13 -5.42 33.00
C GLY A 62 -5.61 -6.45 31.98
N ASP A 63 -4.75 -7.41 31.65
CA ASP A 63 -5.00 -8.52 30.73
C ASP A 63 -5.40 -9.79 31.49
N GLN A 64 -6.31 -10.59 30.92
CA GLN A 64 -6.77 -11.86 31.49
C GLN A 64 -6.55 -13.03 30.53
N THR A 65 -5.81 -12.80 29.44
CA THR A 65 -5.48 -13.80 28.41
C THR A 65 -4.25 -14.61 28.84
N PRO A 66 -4.24 -15.95 28.76
CA PRO A 66 -3.20 -16.75 29.39
C PRO A 66 -1.89 -16.85 28.59
N ALA A 67 -0.78 -16.68 29.31
CA ALA A 67 0.52 -17.30 29.06
C ALA A 67 1.39 -16.81 27.88
N THR A 68 1.18 -15.59 27.34
CA THR A 68 2.17 -14.91 26.48
C THR A 68 2.85 -13.75 27.21
N VAL A 69 4.18 -13.75 27.22
CA VAL A 69 5.04 -12.64 27.66
C VAL A 69 5.66 -11.94 26.46
N GLU A 70 5.92 -10.64 26.58
CA GLU A 70 6.37 -9.79 25.47
C GLU A 70 7.85 -10.03 25.11
N GLY A 71 8.11 -10.43 23.87
CA GLY A 71 9.45 -10.44 23.27
C GLY A 71 10.43 -11.40 23.97
N THR A 72 11.25 -10.86 24.87
CA THR A 72 12.24 -11.60 25.68
C THR A 72 11.91 -11.65 27.17
N ASP A 73 10.78 -11.08 27.60
CA ASP A 73 10.29 -11.28 28.97
C ASP A 73 10.00 -12.76 29.24
N LYS A 74 10.05 -13.14 30.51
CA LYS A 74 9.79 -14.51 30.96
C LYS A 74 8.76 -14.49 32.07
N LEU A 75 7.82 -15.43 32.00
CA LEU A 75 6.84 -15.65 33.06
C LEU A 75 7.58 -16.07 34.34
N GLY A 76 7.14 -15.61 35.51
CA GLY A 76 7.84 -15.91 36.75
C GLY A 76 7.73 -17.38 37.16
N LEU A 77 8.78 -17.96 37.74
CA LEU A 77 8.82 -19.38 38.10
C LEU A 77 7.73 -19.83 39.11
N TYR A 78 7.12 -18.90 39.84
CA TYR A 78 5.98 -19.14 40.74
C TYR A 78 4.61 -18.77 40.13
N SER A 79 4.56 -18.33 38.87
CA SER A 79 3.32 -17.97 38.15
C SER A 79 3.13 -18.79 36.88
N SER A 80 1.93 -19.33 36.64
CA SER A 80 1.54 -19.97 35.37
C SER A 80 0.56 -19.15 34.52
N VAL A 81 0.10 -18.02 35.05
CA VAL A 81 -0.73 -17.03 34.36
C VAL A 81 -0.15 -15.63 34.52
N THR A 82 -0.49 -14.73 33.60
CA THR A 82 -0.02 -13.34 33.56
C THR A 82 -0.78 -12.40 34.51
N GLU A 83 -1.98 -12.73 34.93
CA GLU A 83 -2.68 -12.08 36.05
C GLU A 83 -3.74 -13.02 36.64
N GLN A 84 -3.98 -12.96 37.96
CA GLN A 84 -5.13 -13.57 38.60
C GLN A 84 -5.63 -12.74 39.81
N VAL A 85 -6.87 -12.99 40.24
CA VAL A 85 -7.34 -12.57 41.56
C VAL A 85 -6.64 -13.42 42.62
N TYR A 86 -6.31 -12.83 43.78
CA TYR A 86 -5.54 -13.50 44.84
C TYR A 86 -6.09 -14.89 45.19
N GLY A 87 -5.29 -15.92 44.94
CA GLY A 87 -5.66 -17.31 45.05
C GLY A 87 -4.49 -18.25 44.75
N ILE A 88 -4.74 -19.56 44.74
CA ILE A 88 -3.72 -20.56 44.42
C ILE A 88 -3.52 -20.63 42.89
N ASP A 89 -2.29 -20.45 42.44
CA ASP A 89 -1.87 -20.66 41.05
C ASP A 89 -2.17 -22.11 40.60
N PRO A 90 -2.81 -22.31 39.43
CA PRO A 90 -3.30 -23.62 39.01
C PRO A 90 -2.20 -24.64 38.65
N VAL A 91 -0.93 -24.23 38.53
CA VAL A 91 0.20 -25.12 38.21
C VAL A 91 1.28 -25.07 39.27
N THR A 92 1.70 -23.88 39.71
CA THR A 92 2.81 -23.74 40.68
C THR A 92 2.37 -23.99 42.13
N SER A 93 1.06 -24.02 42.38
CA SER A 93 0.43 -24.17 43.70
C SER A 93 0.74 -23.03 44.70
N LYS A 94 1.34 -21.92 44.26
CA LYS A 94 1.66 -20.76 45.10
C LYS A 94 0.47 -19.81 45.24
N ALA A 95 0.28 -19.21 46.41
CA ALA A 95 -0.79 -18.24 46.64
C ALA A 95 -0.39 -16.83 46.16
N TRP A 96 -0.97 -16.32 45.07
CA TRP A 96 -0.69 -14.97 44.58
C TRP A 96 -1.86 -14.31 43.84
N GLY A 97 -1.82 -12.99 43.67
CA GLY A 97 -2.70 -12.25 42.76
C GLY A 97 -3.26 -10.93 43.32
N LEU A 98 -4.16 -10.33 42.55
CA LEU A 98 -4.85 -9.08 42.86
C LEU A 98 -5.83 -9.24 44.03
N VAL A 99 -5.65 -8.42 45.07
CA VAL A 99 -6.50 -8.32 46.26
C VAL A 99 -7.59 -7.25 46.10
N THR A 100 -7.33 -6.18 45.35
CA THR A 100 -8.30 -5.09 45.14
C THR A 100 -9.47 -5.51 44.24
N ALA A 101 -10.59 -5.86 44.86
CA ALA A 101 -11.86 -6.14 44.17
C ALA A 101 -12.46 -4.92 43.42
N THR A 102 -12.08 -3.69 43.78
CA THR A 102 -12.56 -2.45 43.12
C THR A 102 -11.54 -1.92 42.11
N SER A 103 -11.37 -2.65 41.01
CA SER A 103 -10.54 -2.23 39.88
C SER A 103 -11.26 -2.39 38.54
N GLY A 104 -10.81 -1.63 37.54
CA GLY A 104 -11.15 -1.76 36.14
C GLY A 104 -9.89 -1.97 35.31
N THR A 105 -10.06 -2.34 34.04
CA THR A 105 -8.96 -2.56 33.10
C THR A 105 -9.17 -1.73 31.84
N ASN A 106 -8.07 -1.34 31.21
CA ASN A 106 -8.05 -0.73 29.88
C ASN A 106 -6.96 -1.45 29.09
N VAL A 107 -7.32 -2.09 27.98
CA VAL A 107 -6.39 -2.79 27.10
C VAL A 107 -6.41 -2.03 25.78
N ARG A 108 -5.29 -1.37 25.46
CA ARG A 108 -5.06 -0.71 24.17
C ARG A 108 -4.39 -1.66 23.19
N ASP A 109 -3.48 -2.48 23.72
CA ASP A 109 -2.75 -3.52 23.02
C ASP A 109 -2.51 -4.67 24.02
N ALA A 110 -2.86 -5.90 23.65
CA ALA A 110 -2.65 -7.08 24.50
C ALA A 110 -1.29 -7.76 24.25
N SER A 111 -0.58 -7.37 23.19
CA SER A 111 0.71 -7.97 22.80
C SER A 111 1.91 -7.43 23.59
N THR A 112 1.75 -6.27 24.27
CA THR A 112 2.79 -5.63 25.08
C THR A 112 2.36 -5.43 26.54
N LYS A 113 3.33 -5.49 27.46
CA LYS A 113 3.13 -5.27 28.91
C LYS A 113 2.76 -3.82 29.26
N SER A 114 3.08 -2.88 28.38
CA SER A 114 2.68 -1.48 28.47
C SER A 114 1.32 -1.21 27.81
N GLY A 115 0.80 -2.12 26.97
CA GLY A 115 -0.46 -1.97 26.26
C GLY A 115 -1.71 -2.27 27.10
N SER A 116 -1.55 -2.97 28.22
CA SER A 116 -2.59 -3.19 29.23
C SER A 116 -2.38 -2.30 30.46
N VAL A 117 -3.47 -1.96 31.16
CA VAL A 117 -3.41 -1.26 32.45
C VAL A 117 -4.61 -1.57 33.33
N ARG A 118 -4.36 -1.86 34.61
CA ARG A 118 -5.36 -1.94 35.68
C ARG A 118 -5.39 -0.62 36.44
N TYR A 119 -6.58 -0.13 36.74
CA TYR A 119 -6.80 1.13 37.43
C TYR A 119 -7.89 1.01 38.51
N TYR A 120 -7.81 1.85 39.54
CA TYR A 120 -8.86 1.91 40.57
C TYR A 120 -10.14 2.55 40.00
N ASN A 121 -11.28 1.89 40.13
CA ASN A 121 -12.59 2.37 39.63
C ASN A 121 -13.66 2.52 40.74
N GLY A 122 -13.26 2.38 42.01
CA GLY A 122 -14.15 2.44 43.15
C GLY A 122 -14.55 3.85 43.60
N THR A 123 -15.22 3.93 44.75
CA THR A 123 -15.58 5.21 45.39
C THR A 123 -14.35 6.03 45.72
N GLN A 124 -14.39 7.35 45.47
CA GLN A 124 -13.26 8.25 45.70
C GLN A 124 -12.94 8.45 47.19
N VAL A 125 -12.07 7.60 47.72
CA VAL A 125 -11.60 7.59 49.11
C VAL A 125 -10.11 7.94 49.22
N ARG A 126 -9.67 8.37 50.41
CA ARG A 126 -8.26 8.73 50.67
C ARG A 126 -7.28 7.55 50.49
N ASP A 127 -7.70 6.34 50.85
CA ASP A 127 -6.90 5.12 50.79
C ASP A 127 -7.29 4.24 49.58
N LYS A 128 -7.51 4.87 48.43
CA LYS A 128 -7.73 4.14 47.18
C LYS A 128 -6.41 3.54 46.68
N ALA A 129 -6.42 2.25 46.39
CA ALA A 129 -5.23 1.52 45.99
C ALA A 129 -5.53 0.26 45.17
N LEU A 130 -4.60 -0.11 44.30
CA LEU A 130 -4.48 -1.46 43.76
C LEU A 130 -3.49 -2.24 44.64
N ALA A 131 -3.89 -3.40 45.14
CA ALA A 131 -3.06 -4.25 45.99
C ALA A 131 -2.93 -5.66 45.40
N TYR A 132 -1.73 -6.23 45.47
CA TYR A 132 -1.40 -7.59 45.08
C TYR A 132 -0.57 -8.25 46.19
N ASP A 133 -0.90 -9.49 46.51
CA ASP A 133 -0.16 -10.29 47.49
C ASP A 133 0.47 -11.50 46.77
N PHE A 134 1.66 -11.92 47.20
CA PHE A 134 2.41 -13.02 46.60
C PHE A 134 3.07 -13.90 47.67
N GLU A 135 2.87 -15.22 47.63
CA GLU A 135 3.60 -16.18 48.45
C GLU A 135 5.07 -16.17 48.04
N LEU A 136 5.94 -15.70 48.92
CA LEU A 136 7.34 -15.46 48.59
C LEU A 136 8.21 -15.74 49.83
N PRO A 137 9.10 -16.75 49.80
CA PRO A 137 9.86 -17.12 50.98
C PRO A 137 10.72 -15.99 51.54
N ALA A 138 11.03 -16.01 52.84
CA ALA A 138 11.87 -14.99 53.45
C ALA A 138 13.25 -14.85 52.74
N GLY A 139 13.63 -13.61 52.40
CA GLY A 139 14.77 -13.30 51.53
C GLY A 139 14.79 -11.84 51.06
N GLU A 140 15.75 -11.49 50.20
CA GLU A 140 15.85 -10.17 49.56
C GLU A 140 15.41 -10.25 48.08
N TYR A 141 14.61 -9.27 47.64
CA TYR A 141 13.96 -9.27 46.31
C TYR A 141 14.01 -7.91 45.61
N ASP A 142 13.92 -7.92 44.29
CA ASP A 142 13.81 -6.73 43.45
C ASP A 142 12.41 -6.68 42.84
N VAL A 143 11.71 -5.55 43.00
CA VAL A 143 10.34 -5.35 42.52
C VAL A 143 10.29 -4.19 41.52
N THR A 144 10.00 -4.50 40.27
CA THR A 144 9.77 -3.54 39.18
C THR A 144 8.28 -3.19 39.11
N PHE A 145 7.98 -1.89 39.06
CA PHE A 145 6.66 -1.33 38.78
C PHE A 145 6.67 -0.66 37.41
N GLY A 146 5.77 -1.07 36.52
CA GLY A 146 5.62 -0.54 35.17
C GLY A 146 4.28 0.16 34.96
N PHE A 147 4.31 1.33 34.31
CA PHE A 147 3.16 2.18 34.07
C PHE A 147 3.17 2.68 32.62
N ASN A 148 2.06 2.50 31.91
CA ASN A 148 1.67 3.35 30.79
C ASN A 148 0.48 4.21 31.24
N ASN A 149 0.51 5.53 31.03
CA ASN A 149 -0.59 6.41 31.42
C ASN A 149 -1.48 6.78 30.22
N PRO A 150 -2.64 6.14 30.02
CA PRO A 150 -3.56 6.46 28.93
C PRO A 150 -4.41 7.72 29.17
N TRP A 151 -4.07 8.55 30.16
CA TRP A 151 -4.85 9.72 30.60
C TRP A 151 -3.94 10.89 31.07
N SER A 152 -4.58 11.99 31.50
CA SER A 152 -3.95 13.14 32.16
C SER A 152 -2.89 12.82 33.23
N GLY A 153 -2.05 13.83 33.55
CA GLY A 153 -1.04 13.79 34.61
C GLY A 153 -1.44 13.09 35.91
N ARG A 154 -0.70 12.04 36.30
CA ARG A 154 -0.95 11.22 37.52
C ARG A 154 0.30 11.07 38.39
N SER A 155 0.06 10.86 39.69
CA SER A 155 1.07 10.38 40.65
C SER A 155 0.51 9.24 41.51
N VAL A 156 1.39 8.43 42.12
CA VAL A 156 1.05 7.33 43.04
C VAL A 156 2.07 7.23 44.19
N ASN A 157 1.70 6.62 45.30
CA ASN A 157 2.66 6.11 46.29
C ASN A 157 2.82 4.60 46.09
N LEU A 158 4.06 4.12 46.10
CA LEU A 158 4.37 2.70 45.96
C LEU A 158 4.73 2.14 47.33
N LEU A 159 3.87 1.28 47.87
CA LEU A 159 4.08 0.64 49.16
C LEU A 159 4.44 -0.83 48.96
N VAL A 160 5.48 -1.29 49.65
CA VAL A 160 5.88 -2.70 49.76
C VAL A 160 6.12 -2.99 51.25
N GLU A 161 5.58 -4.10 51.77
CA GLU A 161 5.55 -4.38 53.22
C GLU A 161 4.96 -3.23 54.06
N GLY A 162 3.99 -2.52 53.47
CA GLY A 162 3.40 -1.29 54.05
C GLY A 162 4.33 -0.06 54.04
N ASN A 163 5.59 -0.19 53.65
CA ASN A 163 6.56 0.90 53.59
C ASN A 163 6.51 1.61 52.24
N ASN A 164 6.41 2.93 52.23
CA ASN A 164 6.42 3.74 51.00
C ASN A 164 7.82 3.79 50.38
N VAL A 165 8.12 2.86 49.47
CA VAL A 165 9.43 2.76 48.81
C VAL A 165 9.67 3.89 47.79
N SER A 166 8.62 4.52 47.27
CA SER A 166 8.78 5.69 46.40
C SER A 166 9.16 6.99 47.12
N GLY A 167 9.23 6.98 48.47
CA GLY A 167 9.67 8.13 49.27
C GLY A 167 8.69 9.31 49.25
N GLY A 168 7.48 9.12 48.71
CA GLY A 168 6.49 10.16 48.43
C GLY A 168 5.74 9.90 47.11
N ASP A 169 4.99 10.92 46.68
CA ASP A 169 4.13 10.89 45.49
C ASP A 169 4.97 10.80 44.19
N LEU A 170 5.16 9.59 43.65
CA LEU A 170 5.83 9.32 42.39
C LEU A 170 4.96 9.79 41.21
N ALA A 171 5.39 10.84 40.51
CA ALA A 171 4.78 11.24 39.25
C ALA A 171 5.01 10.15 38.18
N ILE A 172 3.92 9.68 37.55
CA ILE A 172 3.96 8.72 36.44
C ILE A 172 4.29 9.47 35.15
N GLY A 173 3.53 10.53 34.85
CA GLY A 173 3.70 11.36 33.65
C GLY A 173 2.36 11.84 33.11
N ALA A 174 2.37 12.50 31.95
CA ALA A 174 1.18 12.95 31.22
C ALA A 174 0.52 11.80 30.43
N GLU A 175 -0.37 12.13 29.48
CA GLU A 175 -0.98 11.12 28.59
C GLU A 175 0.05 10.59 27.59
N GLY A 176 0.08 9.27 27.41
CA GLY A 176 1.10 8.58 26.61
C GLY A 176 2.46 8.46 27.29
N ALA A 177 2.59 8.85 28.57
CA ALA A 177 3.84 8.70 29.30
C ALA A 177 4.00 7.28 29.83
N GLU A 178 5.08 6.61 29.40
CA GLU A 178 5.53 5.35 29.97
C GLU A 178 6.62 5.55 31.03
N LYS A 179 6.63 4.69 32.05
CA LYS A 179 7.59 4.72 33.14
C LYS A 179 7.76 3.36 33.78
N ALA A 180 9.00 2.97 34.07
CA ALA A 180 9.33 1.83 34.92
C ALA A 180 10.21 2.28 36.09
N VAL A 181 10.04 1.67 37.27
CA VAL A 181 10.89 1.90 38.44
C VAL A 181 11.12 0.57 39.16
N THR A 182 12.38 0.22 39.43
CA THR A 182 12.73 -0.99 40.21
C THR A 182 13.24 -0.60 41.59
N TYR A 183 12.66 -1.19 42.62
CA TYR A 183 13.15 -1.10 44.00
C TYR A 183 13.85 -2.41 44.35
N ARG A 184 15.13 -2.32 44.73
CA ARG A 184 16.00 -3.49 44.93
C ARG A 184 16.19 -3.81 46.40
N LYS A 185 16.56 -5.06 46.68
CA LYS A 185 16.97 -5.53 48.01
C LYS A 185 15.89 -5.33 49.09
N LEU A 186 14.62 -5.53 48.70
CA LEU A 186 13.47 -5.47 49.61
C LEU A 186 13.42 -6.77 50.41
N ALA A 187 13.51 -6.66 51.74
CA ALA A 187 13.57 -7.80 52.64
C ALA A 187 12.16 -8.29 53.05
N ILE A 188 11.86 -9.55 52.72
CA ILE A 188 10.63 -10.26 53.05
C ILE A 188 10.91 -11.24 54.18
N THR A 189 10.01 -11.36 55.16
CA THR A 189 10.33 -12.03 56.45
C THR A 189 9.28 -13.00 56.99
N ASP A 190 8.01 -12.91 56.56
CA ASP A 190 6.91 -13.74 57.05
C ASP A 190 6.46 -14.84 56.06
N GLY A 191 6.89 -14.74 54.79
CA GLY A 191 6.53 -15.65 53.70
C GLY A 191 5.59 -15.05 52.66
N GLN A 192 5.25 -13.77 52.75
CA GLN A 192 4.42 -13.04 51.79
C GLN A 192 5.07 -11.72 51.38
N LEU A 193 4.84 -11.30 50.14
CA LEU A 193 5.14 -9.96 49.64
C LEU A 193 3.81 -9.24 49.41
N ASN A 194 3.59 -8.13 50.13
CA ASN A 194 2.42 -7.27 49.99
C ASN A 194 2.77 -6.01 49.19
N VAL A 195 2.21 -5.86 47.98
CA VAL A 195 2.42 -4.72 47.09
C VAL A 195 1.15 -3.86 47.02
N ARG A 196 1.26 -2.54 47.23
CA ARG A 196 0.13 -1.61 47.18
C ARG A 196 0.46 -0.31 46.45
N ILE A 197 -0.12 -0.13 45.26
CA ILE A 197 -0.08 1.09 44.46
C ILE A 197 -1.22 1.99 44.92
N GLN A 198 -0.91 3.00 45.74
CA GLN A 198 -1.87 3.87 46.41
C GLN A 198 -1.98 5.23 45.72
N GLY A 199 -3.16 5.84 45.73
CA GLY A 199 -3.32 7.23 45.29
C GLY A 199 -2.54 8.23 46.16
N PRO A 200 -2.27 9.46 45.68
CA PRO A 200 -1.54 10.47 46.46
C PRO A 200 -2.28 10.86 47.74
N ALA A 201 -1.60 10.76 48.88
CA ALA A 201 -2.18 11.07 50.19
C ALA A 201 -2.56 12.56 50.34
N THR A 202 -1.99 13.43 49.49
CA THR A 202 -2.17 14.90 49.51
C THR A 202 -3.23 15.39 48.52
N ALA A 203 -3.36 14.77 47.35
CA ALA A 203 -4.13 15.28 46.20
C ALA A 203 -5.65 15.45 46.45
N ALA A 204 -6.35 16.09 45.51
CA ALA A 204 -7.81 16.15 45.55
C ALA A 204 -8.44 14.75 45.37
N LEU A 205 -9.60 14.52 46.00
CA LEU A 205 -10.39 13.30 45.82
C LEU A 205 -11.09 13.32 44.46
N SER A 206 -10.37 12.97 43.40
CA SER A 206 -10.87 12.85 42.04
C SER A 206 -10.21 11.70 41.27
N ASN A 207 -10.91 11.24 40.23
CA ASN A 207 -10.49 10.15 39.35
C ASN A 207 -9.22 10.45 38.53
N TYR A 208 -8.90 11.73 38.35
CA TYR A 208 -7.63 12.21 37.79
C TYR A 208 -6.40 11.71 38.55
N ASN A 209 -6.54 11.30 39.82
CA ASN A 209 -5.49 10.67 40.63
C ASN A 209 -5.89 9.27 41.13
N ASP A 210 -6.72 8.53 40.37
CA ASP A 210 -6.86 7.09 40.58
C ASP A 210 -5.53 6.38 40.28
N PRO A 211 -5.03 5.51 41.18
CA PRO A 211 -3.83 4.73 40.93
C PRO A 211 -4.05 3.71 39.81
N LEU A 212 -2.99 3.49 39.04
CA LEU A 212 -2.93 2.52 37.95
C LEU A 212 -1.59 1.79 37.96
N ILE A 213 -1.53 0.63 37.31
CA ILE A 213 -0.31 -0.16 37.07
C ILE A 213 -0.52 -0.98 35.78
N SER A 214 0.51 -1.05 34.93
CA SER A 214 0.52 -1.84 33.69
C SER A 214 1.23 -3.18 33.88
N TYR A 215 2.32 -3.21 34.65
CA TYR A 215 2.97 -4.48 35.00
C TYR A 215 3.71 -4.45 36.34
N LEU A 216 3.90 -5.64 36.91
CA LEU A 216 4.79 -5.89 38.06
C LEU A 216 5.75 -7.03 37.70
N ILE A 217 7.02 -6.93 38.11
CA ILE A 217 7.98 -8.03 37.98
C ILE A 217 8.75 -8.18 39.28
N ILE A 218 8.75 -9.38 39.85
CA ILE A 218 9.39 -9.71 41.13
C ILE A 218 10.52 -10.69 40.87
N ARG A 219 11.74 -10.33 41.25
CA ARG A 219 12.97 -11.13 41.05
C ARG A 219 13.66 -11.46 42.38
N LYS A 220 14.30 -12.63 42.45
CA LYS A 220 15.30 -12.93 43.51
C LYS A 220 16.40 -11.86 43.41
N ASN A 221 16.72 -11.15 44.50
CA ASN A 221 17.85 -10.22 44.46
C ASN A 221 19.15 -11.00 44.23
N ILE A 222 20.02 -10.46 43.38
CA ILE A 222 21.38 -10.92 43.20
C ILE A 222 22.35 -9.74 43.23
N THR A 223 23.56 -9.96 43.74
CA THR A 223 24.69 -9.05 43.52
C THR A 223 25.42 -9.48 42.26
N ILE A 224 25.30 -8.70 41.18
CA ILE A 224 26.13 -8.87 39.99
C ILE A 224 27.55 -8.36 40.31
N PRO A 225 28.60 -9.20 40.19
CA PRO A 225 29.96 -8.78 40.48
C PRO A 225 30.50 -7.88 39.36
N LEU A 226 31.41 -6.97 39.70
CA LEU A 226 32.05 -6.07 38.73
C LEU A 226 32.82 -6.81 37.61
N SER A 227 33.18 -8.09 37.84
CA SER A 227 33.75 -8.97 36.82
C SER A 227 32.77 -9.34 35.70
N GLU A 228 31.44 -9.31 35.94
CA GLU A 228 30.48 -9.57 34.88
C GLU A 228 30.35 -8.38 33.92
N LEU A 229 30.43 -7.15 34.43
CA LEU A 229 30.60 -5.97 33.57
C LEU A 229 31.89 -6.09 32.74
N ASP A 230 32.97 -6.64 33.31
CA ASP A 230 34.23 -6.88 32.61
C ASP A 230 34.12 -7.95 31.51
N ASN A 231 33.39 -9.04 31.76
CA ASN A 231 33.07 -10.07 30.78
C ASN A 231 32.31 -9.47 29.59
N GLN A 232 31.29 -8.65 29.87
CA GLN A 232 30.44 -8.03 28.85
C GLN A 232 31.20 -6.95 28.05
N ILE A 233 32.09 -6.17 28.69
CA ILE A 233 33.03 -5.28 28.00
C ILE A 233 33.94 -6.09 27.08
N THR A 234 34.53 -7.19 27.57
CA THR A 234 35.46 -8.03 26.79
C THR A 234 34.78 -8.67 25.59
N ALA A 235 33.53 -9.12 25.74
CA ALA A 235 32.73 -9.66 24.63
C ALA A 235 32.42 -8.57 23.58
N ALA A 236 31.99 -7.39 24.01
CA ALA A 236 31.75 -6.26 23.11
C ALA A 236 33.03 -5.79 22.38
N GLU A 237 34.19 -5.82 23.03
CA GLU A 237 35.47 -5.50 22.40
C GLU A 237 35.91 -6.53 21.34
N ALA A 238 35.45 -7.78 21.41
CA ALA A 238 35.75 -8.77 20.38
C ALA A 238 35.07 -8.44 19.04
N GLU A 239 33.84 -7.93 19.06
CA GLU A 239 33.12 -7.53 17.84
C GLU A 239 33.71 -6.27 17.18
N LEU A 240 34.49 -5.45 17.91
CA LEU A 240 35.20 -4.30 17.31
C LEU A 240 36.27 -4.72 16.28
N ALA A 241 36.71 -5.97 16.28
CA ALA A 241 37.61 -6.54 15.27
C ALA A 241 36.87 -7.11 14.04
N ASN A 242 35.54 -7.16 14.06
CA ASN A 242 34.73 -7.86 13.07
C ASN A 242 34.41 -6.96 11.86
N THR A 243 35.22 -7.10 10.80
CA THR A 243 35.09 -6.31 9.56
C THR A 243 33.84 -6.62 8.73
N ALA A 244 32.99 -7.57 9.17
CA ALA A 244 31.69 -7.80 8.54
C ALA A 244 30.65 -6.73 8.92
N TYR A 245 30.89 -5.92 9.97
CA TYR A 245 29.98 -4.86 10.38
C TYR A 245 30.35 -3.49 9.80
N THR A 246 29.34 -2.62 9.76
CA THR A 246 29.43 -1.24 9.31
C THR A 246 30.10 -0.33 10.35
N THR A 247 30.92 0.60 9.86
CA THR A 247 31.69 1.57 10.68
C THR A 247 30.81 2.34 11.68
N TYR A 248 29.60 2.71 11.30
CA TYR A 248 28.65 3.41 12.17
C TYR A 248 28.25 2.59 13.40
N SER A 249 27.86 1.32 13.19
CA SER A 249 27.45 0.46 14.31
C SER A 249 28.62 0.08 15.23
N LEU A 250 29.82 -0.10 14.65
CA LEU A 250 31.06 -0.32 15.41
C LEU A 250 31.49 0.91 16.23
N ALA A 251 31.22 2.12 15.74
CA ALA A 251 31.50 3.36 16.48
C ALA A 251 30.58 3.55 17.69
N GLU A 252 29.29 3.20 17.55
CA GLU A 252 28.34 3.25 18.68
C GLU A 252 28.66 2.18 19.74
N LEU A 253 28.99 0.96 19.33
CA LEU A 253 29.48 -0.07 20.26
C LEU A 253 30.77 0.38 20.97
N SER A 254 31.69 1.02 20.25
CA SER A 254 32.90 1.61 20.83
C SER A 254 32.59 2.68 21.89
N ARG A 255 31.58 3.53 21.67
CA ARG A 255 31.14 4.54 22.65
C ARG A 255 30.67 3.90 23.95
N VAL A 256 29.76 2.91 23.85
CA VAL A 256 29.19 2.21 25.01
C VAL A 256 30.27 1.41 25.78
N ILE A 257 31.27 0.87 25.09
CA ILE A 257 32.45 0.25 25.71
C ILE A 257 33.25 1.26 26.55
N GLN A 258 33.50 2.47 26.05
CA GLN A 258 34.25 3.49 26.80
C GLN A 258 33.48 3.99 28.03
N GLU A 259 32.16 4.17 27.93
CA GLU A 259 31.30 4.55 29.05
C GLU A 259 31.29 3.47 30.13
N SER A 260 31.15 2.21 29.73
CA SER A 260 31.20 1.04 30.62
C SER A 260 32.55 0.89 31.32
N LYS A 261 33.66 1.13 30.59
CA LYS A 261 35.02 1.17 31.18
C LYS A 261 35.19 2.31 32.16
N THR A 262 34.66 3.49 31.85
CA THR A 262 34.72 4.66 32.73
C THR A 262 33.96 4.40 34.02
N LEU A 263 32.74 3.85 33.95
CA LEU A 263 31.97 3.40 35.12
C LEU A 263 32.76 2.38 35.96
N LYS A 264 33.30 1.33 35.33
CA LYS A 264 34.10 0.30 36.01
C LYS A 264 35.28 0.91 36.77
N GLN A 265 36.00 1.84 36.16
CA GLN A 265 37.11 2.56 36.81
C GLN A 265 36.64 3.45 37.96
N THR A 266 35.50 4.14 37.84
CA THR A 266 34.92 4.98 38.90
C THR A 266 34.49 4.14 40.11
N LEU A 267 33.82 3.00 39.90
CA LEU A 267 33.40 2.11 40.99
C LEU A 267 34.59 1.47 41.71
N ALA A 268 35.59 0.98 40.95
CA ALA A 268 36.81 0.42 41.52
C ALA A 268 37.66 1.47 42.27
N GLY A 269 37.83 2.67 41.71
CA GLY A 269 38.63 3.75 42.30
C GLY A 269 38.01 4.41 43.53
N SER A 270 36.71 4.23 43.77
CA SER A 270 35.99 4.74 44.94
C SER A 270 35.84 3.71 46.07
N ASN A 271 36.27 2.46 45.87
CA ASN A 271 35.93 1.31 46.73
C ASN A 271 34.41 1.20 46.99
N ALA A 272 33.59 1.41 45.96
CA ALA A 272 32.14 1.29 46.07
C ALA A 272 31.74 -0.14 46.49
N ASP A 273 30.87 -0.25 47.49
CA ASP A 273 30.29 -1.54 47.88
C ASP A 273 29.37 -2.04 46.76
N VAL A 274 29.74 -3.14 46.12
CA VAL A 274 28.97 -3.72 45.00
C VAL A 274 27.62 -4.28 45.42
N THR A 275 27.35 -4.45 46.72
CA THR A 275 26.06 -4.92 47.25
C THR A 275 25.05 -3.78 47.49
N GLU A 276 25.43 -2.53 47.23
CA GLU A 276 24.55 -1.35 47.33
C GLU A 276 23.61 -1.25 46.11
N PRO A 277 22.29 -1.07 46.30
CA PRO A 277 21.31 -0.97 45.21
C PRO A 277 21.66 0.02 44.11
N ALA A 278 22.20 1.20 44.46
CA ALA A 278 22.56 2.23 43.51
C ALA A 278 23.79 1.87 42.65
N VAL A 279 24.67 0.99 43.14
CA VAL A 279 25.83 0.48 42.39
C VAL A 279 25.40 -0.65 41.46
N GLN A 280 24.52 -1.55 41.94
CA GLN A 280 23.93 -2.60 41.11
C GLN A 280 23.16 -2.03 39.91
N GLU A 281 22.38 -0.96 40.09
CA GLU A 281 21.63 -0.32 39.00
C GLU A 281 22.57 0.20 37.89
N GLN A 282 23.70 0.82 38.26
CA GLN A 282 24.69 1.31 37.30
C GLN A 282 25.35 0.16 36.52
N ILE A 283 25.74 -0.92 37.22
CA ILE A 283 26.33 -2.12 36.60
C ILE A 283 25.36 -2.76 35.62
N ILE A 284 24.09 -2.92 36.02
CA ILE A 284 23.03 -3.52 35.18
C ILE A 284 22.72 -2.65 33.96
N THR A 285 22.64 -1.33 34.14
CA THR A 285 22.42 -0.39 33.03
C THR A 285 23.55 -0.47 31.99
N ALA A 286 24.82 -0.51 32.42
CA ALA A 286 25.95 -0.64 31.51
C ALA A 286 25.97 -2.00 30.77
N ILE A 287 25.67 -3.11 31.46
CA ILE A 287 25.55 -4.44 30.83
C ILE A 287 24.41 -4.46 29.79
N ALA A 288 23.26 -3.86 30.11
CA ALA A 288 22.13 -3.78 29.17
C ALA A 288 22.48 -2.94 27.93
N ALA A 289 23.17 -1.80 28.11
CA ALA A 289 23.64 -0.95 27.02
C ALA A 289 24.64 -1.69 26.10
N LEU A 290 25.62 -2.40 26.67
CA LEU A 290 26.59 -3.20 25.90
C LEU A 290 25.89 -4.28 25.06
N LYS A 291 24.97 -5.04 25.66
CA LYS A 291 24.21 -6.08 24.96
C LYS A 291 23.32 -5.51 23.86
N LYS A 292 22.69 -4.35 24.10
CA LYS A 292 21.89 -3.64 23.09
C LYS A 292 22.77 -3.21 21.90
N ALA A 293 23.87 -2.50 22.15
CA ALA A 293 24.75 -2.00 21.09
C ALA A 293 25.40 -3.14 20.27
N ALA A 294 25.68 -4.30 20.90
CA ALA A 294 26.14 -5.50 20.19
C ALA A 294 25.04 -6.17 19.35
N ALA A 295 23.78 -6.16 19.81
CA ALA A 295 22.64 -6.67 19.04
C ALA A 295 22.21 -5.73 17.89
N GLU A 296 22.54 -4.44 17.97
CA GLU A 296 22.27 -3.43 16.94
C GLU A 296 23.42 -3.30 15.89
N LEU A 297 24.38 -4.22 15.89
CA LEU A 297 25.44 -4.28 14.88
C LEU A 297 24.87 -4.59 13.48
N VAL A 298 25.19 -3.75 12.50
CA VAL A 298 24.66 -3.83 11.14
C VAL A 298 25.73 -4.38 10.20
N ILE A 299 25.41 -5.46 9.48
CA ILE A 299 26.31 -6.08 8.48
C ILE A 299 26.54 -5.11 7.31
N ASN A 300 27.80 -4.99 6.89
CA ASN A 300 28.23 -4.21 5.73
C ASN A 300 28.00 -5.01 4.44
N ALA A 301 26.78 -4.97 3.91
CA ALA A 301 26.39 -5.55 2.64
C ALA A 301 25.81 -4.46 1.72
N PRO A 302 26.19 -4.39 0.43
CA PRO A 302 25.60 -3.43 -0.50
C PRO A 302 24.16 -3.79 -0.82
N ASN A 303 23.34 -2.76 -1.06
CA ASN A 303 22.01 -2.91 -1.63
C ASN A 303 22.14 -3.27 -3.13
N VAL A 304 21.25 -4.13 -3.63
CA VAL A 304 21.18 -4.56 -5.04
C VAL A 304 19.81 -4.31 -5.68
N SER A 305 18.93 -3.67 -4.92
CA SER A 305 17.51 -3.46 -5.21
C SER A 305 16.98 -2.31 -4.36
N PHE A 306 15.89 -1.67 -4.82
CA PHE A 306 15.11 -0.72 -4.05
C PHE A 306 14.06 -1.47 -3.22
N LYS A 307 13.86 -1.04 -1.97
CA LYS A 307 12.87 -1.59 -1.02
C LYS A 307 12.01 -0.45 -0.48
N PRO A 308 10.94 -0.06 -1.18
CA PRO A 308 10.23 1.19 -0.89
C PRO A 308 9.70 1.23 0.55
N GLY A 309 10.12 2.25 1.30
CA GLY A 309 9.70 2.47 2.69
C GLY A 309 10.45 1.63 3.73
N ALA A 310 11.38 0.75 3.32
CA ALA A 310 12.28 0.05 4.23
C ALA A 310 13.37 0.99 4.78
N VAL A 311 14.13 0.49 5.76
CA VAL A 311 15.30 1.20 6.30
C VAL A 311 16.41 1.22 5.25
N TRP A 312 16.70 2.40 4.70
CA TRP A 312 17.82 2.61 3.78
C TRP A 312 19.02 3.21 4.53
N ARG A 313 20.17 2.56 4.41
CA ARG A 313 21.44 2.98 5.01
C ARG A 313 22.47 3.37 3.96
N ASP A 314 23.36 4.27 4.34
CA ASP A 314 24.54 4.65 3.56
C ASP A 314 25.65 3.58 3.65
N THR A 315 26.72 3.76 2.87
CA THR A 315 27.87 2.83 2.86
C THR A 315 28.66 2.79 4.18
N ASN A 316 28.38 3.68 5.13
CA ASN A 316 28.95 3.65 6.48
C ASN A 316 28.04 2.93 7.49
N GLY A 317 26.80 2.59 7.10
CA GLY A 317 25.77 1.96 7.93
C GLY A 317 24.86 2.92 8.68
N ALA A 318 25.02 4.24 8.52
CA ALA A 318 24.10 5.21 9.11
C ALA A 318 22.79 5.28 8.30
N LEU A 319 21.72 5.79 8.90
CA LEU A 319 20.49 6.08 8.15
C LEU A 319 20.76 7.22 7.16
N ILE A 320 20.26 7.11 5.92
CA ILE A 320 20.28 8.22 4.97
C ILE A 320 19.38 9.34 5.51
N GLN A 321 19.91 10.55 5.64
CA GLN A 321 19.23 11.76 6.13
C GLN A 321 19.24 12.83 5.05
N ALA A 322 18.37 12.65 4.06
CA ALA A 322 18.21 13.55 2.93
C ALA A 322 16.73 13.55 2.50
N HIS A 323 15.88 14.15 3.34
CA HIS A 323 14.42 14.24 3.13
C HIS A 323 14.05 15.50 2.33
N GLY A 324 12.85 15.57 1.76
CA GLY A 324 12.45 16.69 0.88
C GLY A 324 13.29 16.77 -0.40
N ALA A 325 13.87 15.64 -0.78
CA ALA A 325 15.11 15.57 -1.54
C ALA A 325 15.09 16.22 -2.93
N GLY A 326 16.29 16.62 -3.38
CA GLY A 326 16.64 16.83 -4.76
C GLY A 326 17.65 15.79 -5.25
N MET A 327 17.59 15.49 -6.55
CA MET A 327 18.55 14.64 -7.24
C MET A 327 19.17 15.44 -8.39
N MET A 328 20.49 15.44 -8.47
CA MET A 328 21.26 15.99 -9.59
C MET A 328 22.14 14.88 -10.17
N TYR A 329 22.14 14.72 -11.49
CA TYR A 329 23.11 13.88 -12.18
C TYR A 329 24.21 14.76 -12.79
N ASP A 330 25.46 14.33 -12.62
CA ASP A 330 26.64 14.92 -13.24
C ASP A 330 27.13 13.99 -14.36
N GLU A 331 26.98 14.45 -15.60
CA GLU A 331 27.37 13.73 -16.80
C GLU A 331 28.89 13.62 -17.01
N GLU A 332 29.70 14.56 -16.47
CA GLU A 332 31.16 14.51 -16.64
C GLU A 332 31.77 13.42 -15.76
N THR A 333 31.26 13.25 -14.53
CA THR A 333 31.75 12.21 -13.63
C THR A 333 30.93 10.92 -13.66
N GLU A 334 29.75 10.90 -14.29
CA GLU A 334 28.72 9.85 -14.23
C GLU A 334 28.18 9.63 -12.80
N THR A 335 27.88 10.69 -12.04
CA THR A 335 27.55 10.61 -10.60
C THR A 335 26.18 11.19 -10.27
N TYR A 336 25.39 10.46 -9.49
CA TYR A 336 24.17 10.99 -8.86
C TYR A 336 24.49 11.62 -7.51
N TYR A 337 24.01 12.83 -7.27
CA TYR A 337 24.10 13.54 -6.00
C TYR A 337 22.69 13.75 -5.41
N TRP A 338 22.45 13.14 -4.25
CA TRP A 338 21.20 13.24 -3.49
C TRP A 338 21.38 14.30 -2.40
N TYR A 339 20.67 15.41 -2.55
CA TYR A 339 20.60 16.49 -1.57
C TYR A 339 19.31 16.41 -0.78
N GLY A 340 19.34 16.69 0.51
CA GLY A 340 18.11 16.74 1.31
C GLY A 340 18.33 17.29 2.71
N GLU A 341 17.23 17.52 3.40
CA GLU A 341 17.19 18.02 4.76
C GLU A 341 17.77 16.99 5.72
N ASP A 342 18.71 17.39 6.58
CA ASP A 342 19.20 16.51 7.65
C ASP A 342 18.30 16.61 8.88
N LYS A 343 17.42 15.60 9.05
CA LYS A 343 16.51 15.46 10.19
C LYS A 343 17.07 14.54 11.30
N THR A 344 18.40 14.36 11.42
CA THR A 344 19.02 13.52 12.46
C THR A 344 18.55 13.87 13.88
N PHE A 345 18.22 15.14 14.15
CA PHE A 345 17.70 15.63 15.43
C PHE A 345 16.21 16.00 15.40
N GLY A 346 15.44 15.42 14.46
CA GLY A 346 14.04 15.76 14.24
C GLY A 346 13.89 17.03 13.40
N TYR A 347 12.89 17.86 13.72
CA TYR A 347 12.57 19.05 12.93
C TYR A 347 13.46 20.25 13.25
N LEU A 348 13.65 20.54 14.54
CA LEU A 348 14.54 21.58 15.09
C LEU A 348 15.28 20.99 16.30
N PRO A 349 16.57 21.28 16.51
CA PRO A 349 17.40 22.20 15.73
C PRO A 349 17.74 21.67 14.32
N ALA A 350 17.52 22.51 13.31
CA ALA A 350 17.84 22.21 11.93
C ALA A 350 19.35 22.15 11.74
N ARG A 351 19.86 21.17 10.98
CA ARG A 351 21.31 21.04 10.71
C ARG A 351 21.73 21.63 9.36
N GLY A 352 20.78 21.85 8.46
CA GLY A 352 21.00 22.27 7.08
C GLY A 352 20.76 21.13 6.08
N VAL A 353 21.52 21.13 4.99
CA VAL A 353 21.34 20.23 3.84
C VAL A 353 22.51 19.25 3.76
N ARG A 354 22.22 17.95 3.76
CA ARG A 354 23.20 16.87 3.58
C ARG A 354 23.31 16.48 2.10
N VAL A 355 24.46 15.93 1.72
CA VAL A 355 24.68 15.38 0.37
C VAL A 355 25.28 13.98 0.41
N TYR A 356 24.70 13.09 -0.40
CA TYR A 356 25.19 11.75 -0.66
C TYR A 356 25.51 11.59 -2.15
N SER A 357 26.44 10.71 -2.51
CA SER A 357 26.75 10.38 -3.91
C SER A 357 26.59 8.89 -4.24
N SER A 358 26.11 8.55 -5.44
CA SER A 358 25.99 7.17 -5.92
C SER A 358 26.36 7.02 -7.41
N LYS A 359 26.69 5.77 -7.77
CA LYS A 359 26.88 5.28 -9.15
C LYS A 359 25.77 4.35 -9.63
N ASP A 360 25.06 3.72 -8.70
CA ASP A 360 24.12 2.61 -8.96
C ASP A 360 22.71 2.90 -8.44
N LEU A 361 22.49 4.08 -7.84
CA LEU A 361 21.27 4.52 -7.15
C LEU A 361 20.86 3.68 -5.92
N TYR A 362 21.48 2.53 -5.66
CA TYR A 362 21.21 1.67 -4.49
C TYR A 362 22.11 1.99 -3.28
N ASN A 363 23.37 2.35 -3.54
CA ASN A 363 24.43 2.49 -2.56
C ASN A 363 24.93 3.95 -2.53
N TRP A 364 24.87 4.55 -1.35
CA TRP A 364 25.03 6.00 -1.17
C TRP A 364 26.19 6.30 -0.21
N VAL A 365 27.17 7.06 -0.69
CA VAL A 365 28.30 7.53 0.11
C VAL A 365 27.95 8.88 0.72
N ASP A 366 27.97 8.99 2.04
CA ASP A 366 27.78 10.24 2.79
C ASP A 366 29.01 11.16 2.67
N HIS A 367 28.78 12.44 2.38
CA HIS A 367 29.81 13.49 2.43
C HIS A 367 29.52 14.56 3.48
N GLY A 368 28.46 14.39 4.29
CA GLY A 368 28.05 15.36 5.31
C GLY A 368 27.27 16.55 4.75
N LEU A 369 27.37 17.69 5.43
CA LEU A 369 26.55 18.87 5.15
C LEU A 369 27.10 19.67 3.96
N ALA A 370 26.33 19.68 2.87
CA ALA A 370 26.55 20.59 1.74
C ALA A 370 26.28 22.05 2.13
N LEU A 371 25.23 22.30 2.93
CA LEU A 371 24.93 23.60 3.53
C LEU A 371 24.77 23.42 5.04
N THR A 372 25.55 24.15 5.82
CA THR A 372 25.54 24.07 7.30
C THR A 372 24.64 25.16 7.88
N ALA A 373 23.68 24.79 8.73
CA ALA A 373 22.89 25.74 9.51
C ALA A 373 23.72 26.37 10.64
N ILE A 374 23.37 27.58 11.06
CA ILE A 374 24.15 28.39 12.01
C ILE A 374 23.49 28.37 13.38
N GLU A 375 24.20 28.00 14.45
CA GLU A 375 23.64 27.91 15.80
C GLU A 375 23.51 29.30 16.43
N SER A 376 24.50 30.18 16.19
CA SER A 376 24.56 31.48 16.87
C SER A 376 25.26 32.59 16.07
N ALA A 377 25.06 33.83 16.49
CA ALA A 377 25.79 34.98 15.97
C ALA A 377 27.31 34.95 16.30
N ASP A 378 27.71 34.17 17.31
CA ASP A 378 29.12 33.99 17.70
C ASP A 378 29.87 33.05 16.72
N ASP A 379 29.15 32.22 15.94
CA ASP A 379 29.72 31.26 14.99
C ASP A 379 30.48 31.97 13.85
N PHE A 380 29.98 33.14 13.42
CA PHE A 380 30.65 34.02 12.45
C PHE A 380 32.02 34.55 12.93
N VAL A 381 32.39 34.29 14.19
CA VAL A 381 33.68 34.66 14.79
C VAL A 381 34.45 33.43 15.28
N ASN A 382 33.75 32.43 15.84
CA ASN A 382 34.35 31.32 16.57
C ASN A 382 34.35 29.98 15.81
N ASP A 383 33.41 29.76 14.88
CA ASP A 383 33.42 28.54 14.07
C ASP A 383 34.35 28.71 12.85
N PRO A 384 35.33 27.80 12.62
CA PRO A 384 36.30 27.94 11.53
C PRO A 384 35.72 27.88 10.12
N LEU A 385 34.54 27.28 9.91
CA LEU A 385 33.86 27.20 8.62
C LEU A 385 32.98 28.43 8.40
N ILE A 386 32.06 28.73 9.32
CA ILE A 386 31.10 29.84 9.19
C ILE A 386 31.84 31.19 9.15
N SER A 387 32.87 31.39 9.99
CA SER A 387 33.69 32.61 9.95
C SER A 387 34.46 32.79 8.63
N ALA A 388 34.82 31.69 7.96
CA ALA A 388 35.51 31.72 6.66
C ALA A 388 34.55 31.94 5.49
N LEU A 389 33.43 31.21 5.43
CA LEU A 389 32.45 31.30 4.34
C LEU A 389 31.79 32.69 4.26
N TYR A 390 31.63 33.36 5.40
CA TYR A 390 30.93 34.64 5.51
C TYR A 390 31.82 35.80 5.97
N ALA A 391 33.15 35.68 5.90
CA ALA A 391 34.12 36.64 6.46
C ALA A 391 33.76 38.11 6.18
N ASP A 392 33.64 38.49 4.91
CA ASP A 392 33.40 39.87 4.44
C ASP A 392 31.91 40.27 4.38
N ARG A 393 30.97 39.38 4.78
CA ARG A 393 29.53 39.65 4.74
C ARG A 393 29.09 40.61 5.86
N THR A 394 28.26 41.58 5.51
CA THR A 394 27.70 42.61 6.43
C THR A 394 26.31 42.26 6.96
N ASP A 395 25.62 41.38 6.25
CA ASP A 395 24.23 40.92 6.36
C ASP A 395 24.09 39.63 7.20
N LYS A 396 25.07 39.37 8.08
CA LYS A 396 25.15 38.16 8.93
C LYS A 396 23.94 37.93 9.83
N ALA A 397 23.23 39.00 10.21
CA ALA A 397 22.01 38.91 11.00
C ALA A 397 20.84 38.34 10.17
N ASP A 398 20.76 38.67 8.89
CA ASP A 398 19.74 38.19 7.97
C ASP A 398 20.05 36.74 7.59
N ILE A 399 21.31 36.41 7.30
CA ILE A 399 21.78 35.02 7.08
C ILE A 399 21.43 34.12 8.28
N LEU A 400 21.66 34.57 9.52
CA LEU A 400 21.28 33.82 10.73
C LEU A 400 19.75 33.69 10.88
N ASN A 401 18.98 34.69 10.45
CA ASN A 401 17.52 34.62 10.49
C ASN A 401 16.93 33.72 9.40
N ASP A 402 17.73 33.31 8.42
CA ASP A 402 17.32 32.49 7.29
C ASP A 402 17.75 31.02 7.45
N ILE A 403 19.03 30.80 7.76
CA ILE A 403 19.63 29.46 7.91
C ILE A 403 20.10 29.16 9.34
N GLY A 404 19.47 29.79 10.33
CA GLY A 404 19.68 29.49 11.75
C GLY A 404 19.19 28.09 12.13
N THR A 405 19.75 27.49 13.19
CA THR A 405 19.28 26.18 13.69
C THR A 405 17.84 26.20 14.20
N ASP A 406 17.26 27.39 14.44
CA ASP A 406 15.85 27.60 14.81
C ASP A 406 14.97 28.05 13.61
N ARG A 407 15.41 27.78 12.37
CA ARG A 407 14.70 28.13 11.11
C ARG A 407 14.36 26.91 10.27
N ILE A 408 13.45 27.13 9.33
CA ILE A 408 13.00 26.11 8.39
C ILE A 408 13.83 26.24 7.10
N ILE A 409 14.54 25.18 6.77
CA ILE A 409 15.17 24.95 5.47
C ILE A 409 14.51 23.69 4.92
N GLU A 410 13.71 23.83 3.87
CA GLU A 410 12.91 22.74 3.31
C GLU A 410 13.14 22.55 1.80
N ARG A 411 12.94 21.31 1.35
CA ARG A 411 12.99 20.83 -0.03
C ARG A 411 14.19 21.25 -0.90
N PRO A 412 15.44 21.22 -0.41
CA PRO A 412 16.60 21.72 -1.14
C PRO A 412 16.81 20.98 -2.47
N LYS A 413 16.99 21.72 -3.57
CA LYS A 413 17.34 21.21 -4.91
C LYS A 413 18.59 21.89 -5.42
N VAL A 414 19.38 21.19 -6.26
CA VAL A 414 20.62 21.72 -6.85
C VAL A 414 20.61 21.50 -8.36
N ILE A 415 21.04 22.52 -9.12
CA ILE A 415 21.33 22.43 -10.55
C ILE A 415 22.68 23.08 -10.88
N TYR A 416 23.34 22.63 -11.94
CA TYR A 416 24.59 23.22 -12.43
C TYR A 416 24.33 24.30 -13.49
N ASN A 417 24.92 25.48 -13.29
CA ASN A 417 24.81 26.63 -14.20
C ASN A 417 26.06 26.75 -15.10
N ASP A 418 25.87 26.52 -16.40
CA ASP A 418 26.97 26.44 -17.37
C ASP A 418 27.69 27.76 -17.65
N LEU A 419 27.03 28.89 -17.40
CA LEU A 419 27.58 30.23 -17.64
C LEU A 419 28.52 30.65 -16.51
N THR A 420 28.08 30.49 -15.25
CA THR A 420 28.83 30.88 -14.05
C THR A 420 29.78 29.79 -13.55
N LYS A 421 29.60 28.54 -14.03
CA LYS A 421 30.30 27.33 -13.57
C LYS A 421 30.10 27.04 -12.08
N LYS A 422 28.94 27.45 -11.53
CA LYS A 422 28.53 27.19 -10.15
C LYS A 422 27.45 26.11 -10.06
N TYR A 423 27.47 25.39 -8.95
CA TYR A 423 26.32 24.65 -8.45
C TYR A 423 25.42 25.64 -7.70
N VAL A 424 24.14 25.67 -8.07
CA VAL A 424 23.14 26.58 -7.51
C VAL A 424 22.11 25.76 -6.75
N MET A 425 22.06 25.94 -5.44
CA MET A 425 21.06 25.33 -4.57
C MET A 425 19.92 26.32 -4.33
N TRP A 426 18.67 25.88 -4.49
CA TRP A 426 17.47 26.58 -4.01
C TRP A 426 16.79 25.76 -2.91
N MET A 427 16.17 26.44 -1.95
CA MET A 427 15.45 25.86 -0.82
C MET A 427 14.27 26.75 -0.41
N HIS A 428 13.27 26.15 0.21
CA HIS A 428 12.25 26.88 0.97
C HIS A 428 12.90 27.38 2.25
N THR A 429 12.92 28.69 2.44
CA THR A 429 13.44 29.36 3.64
C THR A 429 12.28 29.98 4.40
N ASP A 430 12.07 29.53 5.64
CA ASP A 430 10.94 30.00 6.45
C ASP A 430 11.28 30.27 7.92
N GLY A 431 10.48 31.16 8.50
CA GLY A 431 10.58 31.60 9.87
C GLY A 431 9.59 32.72 10.20
N PRO A 432 9.80 33.44 11.30
CA PRO A 432 9.08 34.67 11.61
C PRO A 432 9.22 35.73 10.51
N SER A 433 8.15 36.47 10.25
CA SER A 433 8.13 37.64 9.37
C SER A 433 8.00 38.93 10.18
N ALA A 434 8.11 40.09 9.51
CA ALA A 434 7.95 41.40 10.14
C ALA A 434 6.54 41.65 10.76
N THR A 435 5.57 40.78 10.47
CA THR A 435 4.17 40.89 10.93
C THR A 435 3.65 39.66 11.68
N SER A 436 4.41 38.55 11.74
CA SER A 436 3.96 37.29 12.35
C SER A 436 5.11 36.48 12.93
N THR A 437 4.90 35.90 14.11
CA THR A 437 5.88 35.02 14.79
C THR A 437 5.68 33.53 14.49
N ALA A 438 4.85 33.18 13.51
CA ALA A 438 4.68 31.78 13.08
C ALA A 438 5.84 31.35 12.17
N ASN A 439 6.30 30.10 12.29
CA ASN A 439 7.48 29.61 11.58
C ASN A 439 7.30 29.53 10.06
N TYR A 440 6.06 29.49 9.54
CA TYR A 440 5.76 29.45 8.10
C TYR A 440 5.28 30.81 7.55
N ALA A 441 5.64 31.92 8.20
CA ALA A 441 5.16 33.26 7.85
C ALA A 441 6.08 34.03 6.88
N LYS A 442 7.36 33.64 6.77
CA LYS A 442 8.30 34.26 5.84
C LYS A 442 8.04 33.76 4.43
N ALA A 443 7.91 32.44 4.23
CA ALA A 443 7.57 31.76 2.98
C ALA A 443 8.26 32.37 1.75
N GLU A 444 9.59 32.28 1.75
CA GLU A 444 10.50 32.78 0.72
C GLU A 444 11.32 31.64 0.12
N ALA A 445 11.85 31.86 -1.09
CA ALA A 445 12.81 30.95 -1.69
C ALA A 445 14.23 31.49 -1.46
N GLY A 446 15.06 30.70 -0.75
CA GLY A 446 16.46 30.98 -0.48
C GLY A 446 17.39 30.28 -1.45
N TYR A 447 18.55 30.88 -1.74
CA TYR A 447 19.55 30.25 -2.60
C TYR A 447 20.99 30.33 -2.06
N ALA A 448 21.78 29.33 -2.44
CA ALA A 448 23.18 29.18 -2.07
C ALA A 448 24.03 28.72 -3.27
N LEU A 449 25.33 29.02 -3.25
CA LEU A 449 26.26 28.77 -4.36
C LEU A 449 27.48 27.96 -3.93
N SER A 450 27.96 27.06 -4.78
CA SER A 450 29.24 26.38 -4.60
C SER A 450 30.02 26.17 -5.90
N ASP A 451 31.33 25.98 -5.77
CA ASP A 451 32.24 25.51 -6.82
C ASP A 451 32.31 23.97 -6.89
N SER A 452 31.64 23.27 -5.98
CA SER A 452 31.69 21.81 -5.79
C SER A 452 30.28 21.24 -5.65
N PRO A 453 29.97 20.06 -6.24
CA PRO A 453 28.68 19.41 -6.01
C PRO A 453 28.53 18.97 -4.54
N LEU A 454 29.64 18.71 -3.85
CA LEU A 454 29.64 18.34 -2.43
C LEU A 454 29.55 19.55 -1.47
N GLY A 455 29.55 20.77 -2.01
CA GLY A 455 29.70 21.98 -1.20
C GLY A 455 31.15 22.23 -0.73
N PRO A 456 31.35 23.10 0.29
CA PRO A 456 30.31 23.83 1.01
C PRO A 456 29.59 24.84 0.11
N PHE A 457 28.28 24.98 0.31
CA PHE A 457 27.45 26.01 -0.32
C PHE A 457 27.43 27.26 0.56
N VAL A 458 27.72 28.42 -0.03
CA VAL A 458 27.63 29.73 0.64
C VAL A 458 26.23 30.27 0.41
N TYR A 459 25.48 30.49 1.48
CA TYR A 459 24.15 31.09 1.42
C TYR A 459 24.20 32.55 0.94
N GLN A 460 23.26 32.92 0.09
CA GLN A 460 23.20 34.26 -0.50
C GLN A 460 22.11 35.10 0.17
N ARG A 461 20.83 34.79 -0.08
CA ARG A 461 19.65 35.42 0.53
C ARG A 461 18.41 34.56 0.25
N SER A 462 17.29 34.88 0.88
CA SER A 462 15.96 34.51 0.39
C SER A 462 15.14 35.73 -0.01
N ASP A 463 14.13 35.46 -0.83
CA ASP A 463 13.30 36.48 -1.45
C ASP A 463 11.88 35.98 -1.69
N ARG A 464 10.93 36.91 -1.78
CA ARG A 464 9.61 36.66 -2.39
C ARG A 464 9.76 36.56 -3.91
N MET A 465 9.01 35.65 -4.52
CA MET A 465 9.09 35.27 -5.94
C MET A 465 8.03 36.01 -6.79
N ASP A 466 7.52 35.39 -7.86
CA ASP A 466 6.50 35.99 -8.74
C ASP A 466 5.12 36.03 -8.06
N GLN A 467 4.31 37.01 -8.46
CA GLN A 467 3.00 37.33 -7.87
C GLN A 467 1.87 37.30 -8.91
N ALA A 468 0.63 37.21 -8.45
CA ALA A 468 -0.54 37.12 -9.32
C ALA A 468 -0.65 38.33 -10.28
N PRO A 469 -1.14 38.12 -11.52
CA PRO A 469 -1.28 39.20 -12.49
C PRO A 469 -2.33 40.23 -12.03
N ALA A 470 -2.04 41.52 -12.24
CA ALA A 470 -2.85 42.60 -11.70
C ALA A 470 -4.31 42.54 -12.17
N GLY A 471 -5.25 42.37 -11.22
CA GLY A 471 -6.68 42.21 -11.51
C GLY A 471 -7.15 40.76 -11.61
N ALA A 472 -6.30 39.78 -11.30
CA ALA A 472 -6.69 38.38 -11.10
C ALA A 472 -7.87 38.26 -10.12
N THR A 473 -8.91 37.54 -10.53
CA THR A 473 -10.09 37.24 -9.69
C THR A 473 -9.93 35.96 -8.87
N ASP A 474 -8.83 35.25 -9.08
CA ASP A 474 -8.46 33.96 -8.51
C ASP A 474 -7.13 34.03 -7.73
N ASP A 475 -6.72 35.24 -7.31
CA ASP A 475 -5.57 35.46 -6.42
C ASP A 475 -5.93 35.00 -5.00
N GLY A 476 -5.23 33.97 -4.50
CA GLY A 476 -5.45 33.44 -3.15
C GLY A 476 -4.96 34.36 -2.03
N GLN A 477 -3.98 35.25 -2.26
CA GLN A 477 -3.36 36.09 -1.23
C GLN A 477 -2.93 37.49 -1.75
N PRO A 478 -3.88 38.35 -2.17
CA PRO A 478 -3.58 39.70 -2.66
C PRO A 478 -2.95 40.65 -1.62
N SER A 479 -2.83 40.23 -0.36
CA SER A 479 -2.17 40.98 0.72
C SER A 479 -0.74 40.52 1.03
N GLN A 480 -0.32 39.35 0.53
CA GLN A 480 1.01 38.78 0.72
C GLN A 480 1.51 38.13 -0.59
N PRO A 481 1.77 38.93 -1.64
CA PRO A 481 2.24 38.42 -2.93
C PRO A 481 3.63 37.77 -2.86
N GLY A 482 3.94 36.90 -3.83
CA GLY A 482 5.27 36.33 -4.02
C GLY A 482 5.66 35.22 -3.05
N MET A 483 4.70 34.55 -2.41
CA MET A 483 4.99 33.44 -1.49
C MET A 483 5.68 32.28 -2.20
N ALA A 484 6.65 31.64 -1.55
CA ALA A 484 7.22 30.39 -1.98
C ALA A 484 7.38 29.45 -0.78
N ARG A 485 6.77 28.26 -0.88
CA ARG A 485 6.96 27.15 0.07
C ARG A 485 7.47 25.92 -0.68
N ASP A 486 6.78 24.78 -0.55
CA ASP A 486 7.00 23.53 -1.27
C ASP A 486 7.45 23.72 -2.72
N MET A 487 8.71 23.36 -3.03
CA MET A 487 9.35 23.68 -4.31
C MET A 487 10.22 22.57 -4.92
N THR A 488 10.47 22.70 -6.23
CA THR A 488 11.56 22.04 -6.95
C THR A 488 12.21 22.95 -8.01
N LEU A 489 13.33 22.49 -8.57
CA LEU A 489 14.02 23.08 -9.72
C LEU A 489 13.88 22.19 -10.95
N PHE A 490 13.84 22.82 -12.12
CA PHE A 490 13.92 22.14 -13.42
C PHE A 490 14.87 22.91 -14.35
N LYS A 491 15.69 22.20 -15.11
CA LYS A 491 16.56 22.76 -16.16
C LYS A 491 16.15 22.10 -17.47
N ASP A 492 15.76 22.92 -18.44
CA ASP A 492 15.25 22.45 -19.74
C ASP A 492 16.38 22.21 -20.75
N ASP A 493 16.07 21.51 -21.84
CA ASP A 493 17.00 21.10 -22.89
C ASP A 493 17.73 22.29 -23.57
N ASP A 494 17.15 23.50 -23.50
CA ASP A 494 17.73 24.74 -24.02
C ASP A 494 18.68 25.46 -23.03
N GLY A 495 18.83 24.92 -21.82
CA GLY A 495 19.58 25.53 -20.72
C GLY A 495 18.79 26.55 -19.89
N THR A 496 17.50 26.75 -20.13
CA THR A 496 16.65 27.57 -19.26
C THR A 496 16.46 26.87 -17.90
N GLY A 497 16.76 27.58 -16.81
CA GLY A 497 16.39 27.18 -15.45
C GLY A 497 14.99 27.66 -15.07
N TYR A 498 14.27 26.86 -14.30
CA TYR A 498 12.95 27.16 -13.75
C TYR A 498 12.87 26.80 -12.26
N LEU A 499 12.24 27.67 -11.48
CA LEU A 499 11.83 27.39 -10.10
C LEU A 499 10.33 27.10 -10.09
N VAL A 500 9.93 25.99 -9.47
CA VAL A 500 8.52 25.55 -9.36
C VAL A 500 8.16 25.51 -7.90
N TYR A 501 7.11 26.21 -7.47
CA TYR A 501 6.80 26.37 -6.04
C TYR A 501 5.31 26.54 -5.77
N SER A 502 4.86 26.13 -4.58
CA SER A 502 3.54 26.46 -4.06
C SER A 502 3.51 27.86 -3.45
N SER A 503 2.45 28.61 -3.75
CA SER A 503 2.27 30.03 -3.42
C SER A 503 0.82 30.33 -3.01
N GLU A 504 0.55 31.58 -2.66
CA GLU A 504 -0.79 32.08 -2.30
C GLU A 504 -1.43 31.30 -1.12
N GLU A 505 -0.71 31.14 0.01
CA GLU A 505 -1.05 30.21 1.11
C GLU A 505 -1.26 28.75 0.61
N ASN A 506 -0.34 28.32 -0.24
CA ASN A 506 -0.26 27.00 -0.87
C ASN A 506 -1.48 26.65 -1.77
N LEU A 507 -2.26 27.67 -2.18
CA LEU A 507 -3.44 27.52 -3.03
C LEU A 507 -3.08 27.34 -4.52
N THR A 508 -1.93 27.85 -4.97
CA THR A 508 -1.57 27.95 -6.40
C THR A 508 -0.12 27.54 -6.65
N ILE A 509 0.14 26.65 -7.60
CA ILE A 509 1.51 26.35 -8.06
C ILE A 509 1.96 27.41 -9.07
N TYR A 510 3.19 27.89 -8.93
CA TYR A 510 3.89 28.75 -9.89
C TYR A 510 5.00 27.96 -10.58
N ILE A 511 5.20 28.23 -11.86
CA ILE A 511 6.43 27.88 -12.59
C ILE A 511 7.04 29.20 -13.07
N SER A 512 8.21 29.54 -12.56
CA SER A 512 8.92 30.80 -12.85
C SER A 512 10.23 30.54 -13.58
N LYS A 513 10.49 31.27 -14.68
CA LYS A 513 11.76 31.25 -15.39
C LYS A 513 12.84 31.97 -14.57
N LEU A 514 13.99 31.33 -14.40
CA LEU A 514 15.16 31.91 -13.74
C LEU A 514 16.01 32.73 -14.71
N ASN A 515 16.77 33.69 -14.17
CA ASN A 515 17.77 34.46 -14.90
C ASN A 515 18.98 33.60 -15.33
N GLU A 516 19.87 34.15 -16.16
CA GLU A 516 20.99 33.40 -16.78
C GLU A 516 21.99 32.80 -15.77
N SER A 517 22.07 33.34 -14.55
CA SER A 517 22.87 32.82 -13.44
C SER A 517 22.12 31.81 -12.55
N TYR A 518 20.84 31.58 -12.79
CA TYR A 518 19.90 30.82 -11.95
C TYR A 518 19.73 31.35 -10.51
N THR A 519 20.04 32.62 -10.25
CA THR A 519 20.08 33.23 -8.91
C THR A 519 18.86 34.10 -8.55
N ASP A 520 17.93 34.28 -9.49
CA ASP A 520 16.65 34.96 -9.26
C ASP A 520 15.67 34.69 -10.40
N VAL A 521 14.39 35.05 -10.26
CA VAL A 521 13.37 34.96 -11.32
C VAL A 521 13.46 36.14 -12.30
N VAL A 522 13.21 35.90 -13.59
CA VAL A 522 13.34 36.90 -14.67
C VAL A 522 12.47 38.15 -14.43
N GLY A 523 11.36 38.01 -13.70
CA GLY A 523 10.40 39.08 -13.40
C GLY A 523 10.97 40.34 -12.75
N TRP A 524 12.07 40.21 -12.00
CA TRP A 524 12.78 41.31 -11.32
C TRP A 524 14.00 41.83 -12.09
N HIS A 525 14.37 41.23 -13.22
CA HIS A 525 15.61 41.50 -13.95
C HIS A 525 15.39 41.84 -15.43
N LYS A 526 14.15 42.21 -15.79
CA LYS A 526 13.69 42.41 -17.19
C LYS A 526 14.54 43.36 -18.04
N ASP A 527 15.13 44.39 -17.43
CA ASP A 527 15.93 45.39 -18.15
C ASP A 527 17.43 44.99 -18.26
N GLY A 528 17.79 43.76 -17.84
CA GLY A 528 19.18 43.27 -17.83
C GLY A 528 19.99 43.68 -16.59
N ASN A 529 19.33 44.15 -15.54
CA ASN A 529 19.95 44.56 -14.28
C ASN A 529 20.41 43.36 -13.45
N ALA A 530 21.57 43.47 -12.77
CA ALA A 530 22.07 42.43 -11.87
C ALA A 530 21.41 42.46 -10.48
N GLU A 531 20.90 43.62 -10.07
CA GLU A 531 20.07 43.81 -8.86
C GLU A 531 18.59 43.77 -9.25
N ARG A 532 17.71 43.44 -8.29
CA ARG A 532 16.25 43.42 -8.48
C ARG A 532 15.72 44.83 -8.79
N ASP A 533 14.87 44.93 -9.80
CA ASP A 533 14.15 46.16 -10.15
C ASP A 533 13.21 46.62 -9.03
N THR A 534 13.10 47.94 -8.81
CA THR A 534 12.19 48.54 -7.80
C THR A 534 10.71 48.45 -8.18
N GLN A 535 10.40 47.92 -9.36
CA GLN A 535 9.05 47.61 -9.83
C GLN A 535 9.07 46.23 -10.48
N TYR A 536 8.12 45.38 -10.10
CA TYR A 536 7.88 44.07 -10.71
C TYR A 536 7.44 44.19 -12.18
N LYS A 537 8.07 43.42 -13.08
CA LYS A 537 7.88 43.51 -14.54
C LYS A 537 7.57 42.15 -15.21
N ALA A 538 7.33 41.09 -14.45
CA ALA A 538 7.07 39.76 -15.00
C ALA A 538 5.77 39.71 -15.83
N VAL A 539 5.83 39.00 -16.96
CA VAL A 539 4.69 38.78 -17.86
C VAL A 539 4.18 37.35 -17.67
N HIS A 540 2.92 37.22 -17.25
CA HIS A 540 2.23 35.93 -17.12
C HIS A 540 2.10 35.24 -18.48
N GLY A 541 2.38 33.95 -18.54
CA GLY A 541 2.45 33.16 -19.79
C GLY A 541 3.71 33.41 -20.62
N VAL A 542 4.74 34.07 -20.06
CA VAL A 542 6.04 34.31 -20.74
C VAL A 542 7.22 34.11 -19.77
N ASP A 543 7.18 34.77 -18.61
CA ASP A 543 8.22 34.66 -17.57
C ASP A 543 7.80 33.71 -16.45
N TYR A 544 6.52 33.64 -16.15
CA TYR A 544 5.93 32.72 -15.18
C TYR A 544 4.52 32.30 -15.59
N VAL A 545 4.06 31.15 -15.10
CA VAL A 545 2.68 30.69 -15.23
C VAL A 545 2.14 30.20 -13.88
N ARG A 546 0.83 30.41 -13.66
CA ARG A 546 0.07 29.92 -12.49
C ARG A 546 -0.66 28.65 -12.91
N VAL A 547 -0.30 27.52 -12.32
CA VAL A 547 -0.81 26.18 -12.69
C VAL A 547 -1.91 25.77 -11.70
N PHE A 548 -3.13 25.66 -12.22
CA PHE A 548 -4.37 25.44 -11.47
C PHE A 548 -4.52 26.35 -10.23
N PRO A 549 -4.75 27.66 -10.42
CA PRO A 549 -5.06 28.58 -9.31
C PRO A 549 -6.15 28.03 -8.37
N LEU A 550 -5.92 28.19 -7.08
CA LEU A 550 -6.81 27.74 -6.00
C LEU A 550 -7.05 26.22 -5.90
N ALA A 551 -6.31 25.39 -6.64
CA ALA A 551 -6.43 23.93 -6.58
C ALA A 551 -5.62 23.26 -5.44
N GLN A 552 -4.94 24.07 -4.62
CA GLN A 552 -4.25 23.70 -3.38
C GLN A 552 -3.32 22.48 -3.52
N ARG A 553 -2.31 22.64 -4.39
CA ARG A 553 -1.30 21.61 -4.69
C ARG A 553 0.06 21.97 -4.10
N GLU A 554 0.77 20.94 -3.71
CA GLU A 554 2.04 20.98 -2.98
C GLU A 554 3.03 19.95 -3.57
N ALA A 555 4.26 19.96 -3.05
CA ALA A 555 5.31 19.00 -3.36
C ALA A 555 5.56 18.77 -4.86
N PRO A 556 5.80 19.82 -5.66
CA PRO A 556 5.96 19.68 -7.11
C PRO A 556 7.21 18.88 -7.48
N ALA A 557 7.07 17.92 -8.38
CA ALA A 557 8.15 17.20 -9.03
C ALA A 557 7.95 17.25 -10.55
N LEU A 558 8.73 18.10 -11.22
CA LEU A 558 8.65 18.39 -12.66
C LEU A 558 9.74 17.64 -13.42
N PHE A 559 9.37 16.99 -14.53
CA PHE A 559 10.29 16.35 -15.47
C PHE A 559 9.78 16.52 -16.91
N LYS A 560 10.62 16.13 -17.89
CA LYS A 560 10.31 16.22 -19.33
C LYS A 560 10.52 14.89 -20.02
N TYR A 561 9.64 14.54 -20.95
CA TYR A 561 9.73 13.32 -21.75
C TYR A 561 9.07 13.49 -23.12
N GLN A 562 9.77 13.09 -24.19
CA GLN A 562 9.33 13.22 -25.59
C GLN A 562 8.74 14.61 -25.94
N GLY A 563 9.41 15.67 -25.48
CA GLY A 563 9.02 17.07 -25.73
C GLY A 563 7.86 17.60 -24.86
N LYS A 564 7.29 16.78 -23.97
CA LYS A 564 6.20 17.15 -23.05
C LYS A 564 6.71 17.30 -21.63
N TYR A 565 6.11 18.23 -20.88
CA TYR A 565 6.41 18.50 -19.48
C TYR A 565 5.39 17.78 -18.59
N TYR A 566 5.86 17.05 -17.59
CA TYR A 566 5.05 16.26 -16.65
C TYR A 566 5.33 16.74 -15.24
N MET A 567 4.30 17.09 -14.47
CA MET A 567 4.45 17.53 -13.08
C MET A 567 3.58 16.69 -12.15
N ILE A 568 4.20 16.06 -11.15
CA ILE A 568 3.56 15.33 -10.06
C ILE A 568 3.43 16.28 -8.85
N THR A 569 2.32 16.23 -8.12
CA THR A 569 2.03 17.06 -6.93
C THR A 569 1.24 16.28 -5.88
N SER A 570 1.43 16.61 -4.60
CA SER A 570 0.50 16.24 -3.52
C SER A 570 -0.59 17.31 -3.32
N GLY A 571 -1.62 17.01 -2.53
CA GLY A 571 -2.49 18.03 -1.94
C GLY A 571 -1.93 18.53 -0.61
N ALA A 572 -2.46 19.66 -0.13
CA ALA A 572 -2.07 20.25 1.17
C ALA A 572 -2.81 19.61 2.35
N THR A 573 -2.20 18.59 2.97
CA THR A 573 -2.75 17.91 4.18
C THR A 573 -1.74 17.77 5.31
N GLY A 574 -0.65 18.56 5.29
CA GLY A 574 0.45 18.45 6.24
C GLY A 574 1.10 17.06 6.19
N TRP A 575 1.39 16.48 7.36
CA TRP A 575 2.02 15.16 7.46
C TRP A 575 1.17 13.98 6.97
N ALA A 576 -0.15 14.16 6.77
CA ALA A 576 -1.02 13.08 6.30
C ALA A 576 -0.84 12.85 4.79
N PRO A 577 -0.42 11.65 4.34
CA PRO A 577 -0.25 11.37 2.91
C PRO A 577 -1.60 11.28 2.19
N ASN A 578 -1.64 11.66 0.92
CA ASN A 578 -2.88 11.91 0.17
C ASN A 578 -2.80 11.48 -1.31
N VAL A 579 -3.85 11.74 -2.08
CA VAL A 579 -3.92 11.44 -3.52
C VAL A 579 -2.98 12.36 -4.31
N GLY A 580 -1.85 11.80 -4.70
CA GLY A 580 -0.92 12.38 -5.66
C GLY A 580 -1.57 12.50 -7.03
N LYS A 581 -1.43 13.69 -7.63
CA LYS A 581 -1.94 14.00 -8.96
C LYS A 581 -0.77 14.32 -9.87
N TYR A 582 -0.90 14.00 -11.16
CA TYR A 582 -0.04 14.53 -12.19
C TYR A 582 -0.80 15.34 -13.24
N THR A 583 -0.09 16.24 -13.89
CA THR A 583 -0.56 17.04 -15.03
C THR A 583 0.53 17.07 -16.10
N VAL A 584 0.14 17.37 -17.35
CA VAL A 584 1.03 17.35 -18.52
C VAL A 584 0.78 18.59 -19.38
N ALA A 585 1.83 19.20 -19.91
CA ALA A 585 1.75 20.29 -20.88
C ALA A 585 2.66 20.05 -22.10
N ASP A 586 2.23 20.57 -23.25
CA ASP A 586 3.02 20.55 -24.50
C ASP A 586 3.95 21.79 -24.62
N ASP A 587 3.80 22.76 -23.71
CA ASP A 587 4.66 23.93 -23.47
C ASP A 587 4.62 24.23 -21.95
N ILE A 588 5.78 24.41 -21.31
CA ILE A 588 5.90 24.67 -19.87
C ILE A 588 5.18 25.95 -19.41
N MET A 589 5.13 26.98 -20.27
CA MET A 589 4.38 28.24 -20.03
C MET A 589 2.95 28.19 -20.58
N GLY A 590 2.58 27.09 -21.26
CA GLY A 590 1.30 26.89 -21.90
C GLY A 590 0.20 26.35 -20.97
N PRO A 591 -0.95 25.95 -21.54
CA PRO A 591 -2.05 25.36 -20.79
C PRO A 591 -1.73 23.93 -20.33
N TRP A 592 -1.82 23.69 -19.02
CA TRP A 592 -1.61 22.39 -18.40
C TRP A 592 -2.90 21.55 -18.44
N LYS A 593 -2.79 20.27 -18.82
CA LYS A 593 -3.93 19.34 -18.98
C LYS A 593 -4.48 18.90 -17.62
N THR A 594 -5.79 18.64 -17.56
CA THR A 594 -6.52 18.25 -16.34
C THR A 594 -5.78 17.20 -15.51
N MET A 595 -5.68 17.46 -14.20
CA MET A 595 -4.99 16.58 -13.25
C MET A 595 -5.60 15.17 -13.20
N ARG A 596 -4.73 14.14 -13.23
CA ARG A 596 -5.06 12.72 -13.14
C ARG A 596 -4.34 12.07 -11.95
N ASP A 597 -4.81 10.93 -11.46
CA ASP A 597 -4.19 10.24 -10.31
C ASP A 597 -2.85 9.62 -10.71
N VAL A 598 -1.78 9.92 -9.96
CA VAL A 598 -0.44 9.41 -10.26
C VAL A 598 -0.24 7.98 -9.75
N ALA A 599 -0.98 7.58 -8.72
CA ALA A 599 -1.00 6.23 -8.17
C ALA A 599 -2.46 5.71 -8.14
N PRO A 600 -3.04 5.30 -9.28
CA PRO A 600 -4.42 4.82 -9.36
C PRO A 600 -4.69 3.69 -8.36
N GLY A 601 -5.81 3.78 -7.64
CA GLY A 601 -6.17 2.85 -6.56
C GLY A 601 -5.56 3.18 -5.18
N SER A 602 -4.56 4.06 -5.10
CA SER A 602 -3.89 4.40 -3.84
C SER A 602 -4.29 5.80 -3.31
N ALA A 603 -5.16 5.82 -2.29
CA ALA A 603 -5.64 7.04 -1.64
C ALA A 603 -4.54 7.91 -0.97
N THR A 604 -3.34 7.37 -0.75
CA THR A 604 -2.24 7.99 0.03
C THR A 604 -0.91 8.03 -0.72
N THR A 605 -0.90 7.80 -2.05
CA THR A 605 0.33 7.62 -2.86
C THR A 605 1.34 6.66 -2.19
N PHE A 606 0.87 5.47 -1.84
CA PHE A 606 1.60 4.44 -1.09
C PHE A 606 2.17 4.93 0.26
N GLY A 607 1.50 5.90 0.89
CA GLY A 607 1.93 6.53 2.13
C GLY A 607 3.13 7.45 1.96
N SER A 608 3.20 8.21 0.86
CA SER A 608 4.28 9.19 0.62
C SER A 608 3.80 10.47 -0.06
N GLN A 609 4.64 11.50 0.03
CA GLN A 609 4.50 12.77 -0.66
C GLN A 609 5.61 12.88 -1.71
N SER A 610 5.34 13.45 -2.91
CA SER A 610 6.37 13.66 -3.94
C SER A 610 7.53 14.54 -3.44
N THR A 611 8.69 14.43 -4.10
CA THR A 611 9.73 15.47 -3.97
C THR A 611 10.58 15.68 -5.24
N GLN A 612 10.81 14.63 -6.03
CA GLN A 612 11.56 14.73 -7.29
C GLN A 612 11.22 13.55 -8.22
N VAL A 613 11.60 13.65 -9.49
CA VAL A 613 11.67 12.51 -10.42
C VAL A 613 13.11 12.41 -10.94
N ILE A 614 13.69 11.22 -10.87
CA ILE A 614 15.00 10.92 -11.46
C ILE A 614 14.77 10.50 -12.91
N ALA A 615 15.42 11.18 -13.85
CA ALA A 615 15.64 10.66 -15.19
C ALA A 615 16.88 9.76 -15.16
N VAL A 616 16.71 8.45 -15.33
CA VAL A 616 17.81 7.47 -15.44
C VAL A 616 18.24 7.35 -16.90
N ASP A 617 17.25 7.33 -17.80
CA ASP A 617 17.41 7.51 -19.24
C ASP A 617 16.12 8.14 -19.77
N ALA A 618 16.13 9.47 -19.92
CA ALA A 618 14.96 10.21 -20.40
C ALA A 618 14.59 9.85 -21.86
N ALA A 619 15.54 9.41 -22.68
CA ALA A 619 15.28 9.07 -24.08
C ALA A 619 14.53 7.72 -24.17
N ALA A 620 14.99 6.71 -23.44
CA ALA A 620 14.35 5.39 -23.37
C ALA A 620 13.09 5.36 -22.47
N GLY A 621 12.78 6.44 -21.74
CA GLY A 621 11.60 6.53 -20.88
C GLY A 621 11.78 5.92 -19.48
N LYS A 622 13.02 5.86 -18.99
CA LYS A 622 13.39 5.26 -17.69
C LYS A 622 13.42 6.35 -16.62
N PHE A 623 12.32 6.44 -15.86
CA PHE A 623 12.15 7.44 -14.80
C PHE A 623 11.78 6.79 -13.46
N ILE A 624 12.24 7.39 -12.36
CA ILE A 624 11.95 6.97 -10.98
C ILE A 624 11.27 8.12 -10.25
N TYR A 625 10.08 7.89 -9.70
CA TYR A 625 9.46 8.78 -8.72
C TYR A 625 10.21 8.70 -7.40
N MET A 626 10.54 9.86 -6.82
CA MET A 626 11.00 9.97 -5.43
C MET A 626 9.91 10.62 -4.57
N GLY A 627 9.58 9.99 -3.45
CA GLY A 627 8.74 10.57 -2.41
C GLY A 627 9.17 10.22 -0.99
N ASP A 628 8.81 11.08 -0.06
CA ASP A 628 9.05 10.94 1.38
C ASP A 628 7.81 10.36 2.08
N ARG A 629 8.00 9.26 2.80
CA ARG A 629 7.06 8.72 3.81
C ARG A 629 7.44 9.35 5.16
N TRP A 630 6.86 10.52 5.41
CA TRP A 630 7.10 11.30 6.63
C TRP A 630 6.63 10.58 7.90
N ASN A 631 7.44 10.67 8.96
CA ASN A 631 7.04 10.25 10.30
C ASN A 631 7.06 11.46 11.25
N GLN A 632 5.90 12.11 11.43
CA GLN A 632 5.77 13.35 12.22
C GLN A 632 6.27 13.26 13.67
N ASN A 633 6.27 12.05 14.26
CA ASN A 633 6.68 11.82 15.64
C ASN A 633 8.19 11.54 15.79
N ASP A 634 8.84 11.15 14.69
CA ASP A 634 10.26 10.80 14.62
C ASP A 634 10.74 10.98 13.17
N LEU A 635 11.01 12.24 12.80
CA LEU A 635 11.35 12.61 11.42
C LEU A 635 12.70 12.03 10.98
N ALA A 636 13.62 11.75 11.92
CA ALA A 636 14.85 11.02 11.65
C ALA A 636 14.56 9.61 11.11
N ASN A 637 13.42 9.03 11.49
CA ASN A 637 12.90 7.77 11.00
C ASN A 637 11.80 7.88 9.93
N SER A 638 11.71 9.00 9.20
CA SER A 638 11.05 9.05 7.90
C SER A 638 11.73 8.09 6.90
N ARG A 639 11.03 7.73 5.82
CA ARG A 639 11.46 6.71 4.84
C ARG A 639 11.24 7.17 3.41
N TYR A 640 11.87 6.51 2.45
CA TYR A 640 11.83 6.90 1.03
C TYR A 640 11.01 5.89 0.21
N ILE A 641 10.08 6.39 -0.60
CA ILE A 641 9.32 5.62 -1.59
C ILE A 641 9.88 5.97 -2.96
N TRP A 642 10.68 5.06 -3.50
CA TRP A 642 11.22 5.17 -4.87
C TRP A 642 10.56 4.09 -5.73
N LEU A 643 9.90 4.50 -6.81
CA LEU A 643 9.12 3.59 -7.68
C LEU A 643 9.33 3.94 -9.16
N PRO A 644 9.30 2.95 -10.07
CA PRO A 644 9.36 3.20 -11.50
C PRO A 644 8.10 3.91 -11.99
N ILE A 645 8.24 4.81 -12.97
CA ILE A 645 7.11 5.47 -13.63
C ILE A 645 6.73 4.69 -14.89
N GLU A 646 5.57 4.03 -14.88
CA GLU A 646 5.01 3.39 -16.07
C GLU A 646 4.32 4.44 -16.94
N PHE A 647 4.75 4.59 -18.21
CA PHE A 647 4.04 5.40 -19.20
C PHE A 647 3.03 4.55 -19.98
N GLY A 648 1.84 5.11 -20.23
CA GLY A 648 0.79 4.48 -21.04
C GLY A 648 0.98 4.71 -22.55
N GLN A 649 -0.15 4.85 -23.27
CA GLN A 649 -0.15 5.01 -24.74
C GLN A 649 -0.07 6.46 -25.21
N ASN A 650 -0.58 7.44 -24.45
CA ASN A 650 -0.62 8.84 -24.86
C ASN A 650 0.25 9.71 -23.95
N ASP A 651 -0.37 10.40 -23.00
CA ASP A 651 0.29 11.28 -22.03
C ASP A 651 0.06 10.73 -20.61
N GLU A 652 -0.21 9.43 -20.47
CA GLU A 652 -0.53 8.76 -19.21
C GLU A 652 0.75 8.35 -18.48
N ILE A 653 0.78 8.55 -17.17
CA ILE A 653 1.72 7.89 -16.26
C ILE A 653 1.00 7.21 -15.10
N ALA A 654 1.60 6.17 -14.54
CA ALA A 654 1.16 5.50 -13.32
C ALA A 654 2.36 5.06 -12.45
N LEU A 655 2.17 5.13 -11.14
CA LEU A 655 2.99 4.45 -10.14
C LEU A 655 2.24 3.21 -9.66
N ARG A 656 2.94 2.08 -9.61
CA ARG A 656 2.45 0.85 -8.98
C ARG A 656 3.35 0.46 -7.82
N TRP A 657 2.77 -0.10 -6.77
CA TRP A 657 3.54 -0.63 -5.66
C TRP A 657 4.40 -1.82 -6.08
N GLN A 658 5.63 -1.90 -5.57
CA GLN A 658 6.49 -3.07 -5.63
C GLN A 658 7.19 -3.22 -4.28
N ASP A 659 7.14 -4.40 -3.67
CA ASP A 659 7.78 -4.68 -2.36
C ASP A 659 9.32 -4.57 -2.46
N GLU A 660 9.89 -5.02 -3.59
CA GLU A 660 11.31 -4.96 -3.95
C GLU A 660 11.42 -4.85 -5.48
N TRP A 661 12.33 -4.01 -6.00
CA TRP A 661 12.53 -3.86 -7.45
C TRP A 661 13.95 -3.42 -7.85
N THR A 662 14.35 -3.60 -9.11
CA THR A 662 15.69 -3.26 -9.65
C THR A 662 15.63 -2.36 -10.88
N LEU A 663 16.73 -1.65 -11.18
CA LEU A 663 16.85 -0.78 -12.37
C LEU A 663 16.57 -1.49 -13.70
N GLU A 664 16.75 -2.81 -13.79
CA GLU A 664 16.41 -3.61 -14.98
C GLU A 664 14.89 -3.58 -15.26
N GLN A 665 14.06 -3.41 -14.24
CA GLN A 665 12.61 -3.25 -14.39
C GLN A 665 12.19 -1.86 -14.89
N LEU A 666 13.14 -0.97 -15.21
CA LEU A 666 12.88 0.24 -16.01
C LEU A 666 12.82 -0.08 -17.52
N GLU A 667 13.36 -1.23 -17.96
CA GLU A 667 13.20 -1.66 -19.35
C GLU A 667 11.72 -1.88 -19.66
N GLY A 668 11.23 -1.26 -20.73
CA GLY A 668 9.81 -1.28 -21.11
C GLY A 668 8.89 -0.38 -20.28
N MET A 669 9.38 0.38 -19.29
CA MET A 669 8.52 1.33 -18.55
C MET A 669 8.11 2.55 -19.36
N GLY A 670 8.93 2.94 -20.36
CA GLY A 670 8.63 4.01 -21.31
C GLY A 670 7.33 3.83 -22.12
N LYS A 671 6.96 4.87 -22.86
CA LYS A 671 5.72 4.94 -23.66
C LYS A 671 5.73 3.93 -24.82
N VAL A 672 4.57 3.34 -25.07
CA VAL A 672 4.32 2.40 -26.17
C VAL A 672 3.21 2.89 -27.08
N THR A 673 3.32 2.60 -28.38
CA THR A 673 2.24 2.84 -29.36
C THR A 673 1.76 1.50 -29.91
N VAL A 674 0.47 1.18 -29.77
CA VAL A 674 -0.12 0.02 -30.45
C VAL A 674 -0.32 0.36 -31.92
N ASN A 675 0.39 -0.35 -32.80
CA ASN A 675 0.31 -0.19 -34.25
C ASN A 675 -0.82 -1.03 -34.87
N THR A 676 -1.28 -2.06 -34.17
CA THR A 676 -2.40 -2.93 -34.61
C THR A 676 -3.71 -2.14 -34.60
N VAL A 677 -4.43 -2.18 -35.73
CA VAL A 677 -5.77 -1.59 -35.83
C VAL A 677 -6.75 -2.40 -34.98
N LEU A 678 -7.35 -1.76 -33.98
CA LEU A 678 -8.33 -2.36 -33.07
C LEU A 678 -9.78 -2.00 -33.48
N PRO A 679 -10.79 -2.77 -33.05
CA PRO A 679 -12.20 -2.49 -33.36
C PRO A 679 -12.65 -1.10 -32.85
N THR A 680 -13.10 -0.23 -33.73
CA THR A 680 -13.59 1.13 -33.38
C THR A 680 -15.05 1.14 -32.93
N SER A 681 -15.80 0.07 -33.20
CA SER A 681 -17.20 -0.05 -32.79
C SER A 681 -17.67 -1.50 -32.66
N THR A 682 -18.80 -1.69 -31.98
CA THR A 682 -19.58 -2.93 -32.00
C THR A 682 -21.09 -2.61 -31.95
N VAL A 683 -21.92 -3.64 -32.09
CA VAL A 683 -23.38 -3.54 -31.96
C VAL A 683 -23.83 -3.94 -30.55
N ILE A 684 -24.97 -3.42 -30.10
CA ILE A 684 -25.53 -3.71 -28.77
C ILE A 684 -25.66 -5.22 -28.54
N GLY A 685 -25.14 -5.69 -27.40
CA GLY A 685 -25.16 -7.10 -26.98
C GLY A 685 -23.95 -7.92 -27.46
N LYS A 686 -23.14 -7.39 -28.40
CA LYS A 686 -22.05 -8.13 -29.04
C LYS A 686 -20.68 -7.61 -28.58
N ALA A 687 -19.89 -8.46 -27.93
CA ALA A 687 -18.49 -8.16 -27.68
C ALA A 687 -17.68 -8.22 -28.99
N PRO A 688 -16.82 -7.23 -29.29
CA PRO A 688 -15.94 -7.29 -30.45
C PRO A 688 -14.74 -8.20 -30.18
N VAL A 689 -14.25 -8.88 -31.22
CA VAL A 689 -13.07 -9.76 -31.12
C VAL A 689 -11.80 -8.93 -31.11
N PHE A 690 -11.03 -9.02 -30.03
CA PHE A 690 -9.70 -8.42 -29.92
C PHE A 690 -8.58 -9.42 -30.26
N PRO A 691 -7.46 -8.98 -30.83
CA PRO A 691 -6.33 -9.85 -31.12
C PRO A 691 -5.55 -10.18 -29.84
N SER A 692 -5.14 -11.44 -29.67
CA SER A 692 -4.30 -11.92 -28.56
C SER A 692 -2.84 -11.45 -28.61
N THR A 693 -2.45 -10.81 -29.71
CA THR A 693 -1.10 -10.28 -29.96
C THR A 693 -1.24 -8.95 -30.68
N VAL A 694 -0.50 -7.92 -30.23
CA VAL A 694 -0.45 -6.60 -30.88
C VAL A 694 0.97 -6.24 -31.26
N ASN A 695 1.11 -5.61 -32.42
CA ASN A 695 2.35 -5.00 -32.85
C ASN A 695 2.51 -3.66 -32.13
N VAL A 696 3.59 -3.48 -31.37
CA VAL A 696 3.85 -2.25 -30.60
C VAL A 696 5.16 -1.60 -31.01
N THR A 697 5.17 -0.26 -31.02
CA THR A 697 6.39 0.54 -31.11
C THR A 697 6.79 0.98 -29.69
N MET A 698 8.02 0.69 -29.30
CA MET A 698 8.64 1.08 -28.04
C MET A 698 9.26 2.49 -28.12
N SER A 699 9.66 3.05 -26.99
CA SER A 699 10.15 4.43 -26.88
C SER A 699 11.45 4.73 -27.64
N ASP A 700 12.28 3.71 -27.85
CA ASP A 700 13.52 3.71 -28.64
C ASP A 700 13.26 3.57 -30.16
N GLY A 701 12.01 3.35 -30.56
CA GLY A 701 11.62 3.05 -31.94
C GLY A 701 11.66 1.56 -32.30
N THR A 702 11.99 0.66 -31.37
CA THR A 702 11.93 -0.78 -31.61
C THR A 702 10.48 -1.24 -31.79
N VAL A 703 10.22 -2.04 -32.83
CA VAL A 703 8.89 -2.60 -33.12
C VAL A 703 8.88 -4.10 -32.83
N LYS A 704 7.89 -4.58 -32.06
CA LYS A 704 7.76 -5.97 -31.65
C LYS A 704 6.30 -6.42 -31.60
N ASP A 705 6.01 -7.65 -32.06
CA ASP A 705 4.74 -8.32 -31.77
C ASP A 705 4.74 -8.84 -30.32
N THR A 706 3.76 -8.42 -29.53
CA THR A 706 3.71 -8.63 -28.08
C THR A 706 2.36 -9.26 -27.67
N PRO A 707 2.34 -10.34 -26.87
CA PRO A 707 1.09 -10.90 -26.34
C PRO A 707 0.31 -9.90 -25.49
N ILE A 708 -1.01 -9.96 -25.58
CA ILE A 708 -1.91 -9.05 -24.87
C ILE A 708 -3.12 -9.79 -24.27
N ALA A 709 -3.29 -9.65 -22.96
CA ALA A 709 -4.45 -10.13 -22.24
C ALA A 709 -5.48 -9.00 -22.09
N TRP A 710 -6.59 -9.08 -22.82
CA TRP A 710 -7.68 -8.10 -22.79
C TRP A 710 -8.68 -8.43 -21.67
N ASN A 711 -9.03 -7.43 -20.87
CA ASN A 711 -10.13 -7.47 -19.92
C ASN A 711 -11.38 -6.88 -20.58
N VAL A 712 -12.37 -7.74 -20.84
CA VAL A 712 -13.55 -7.45 -21.66
C VAL A 712 -14.77 -8.07 -20.98
N SER A 713 -15.67 -7.25 -20.44
CA SER A 713 -16.97 -7.71 -19.94
C SER A 713 -18.03 -7.64 -21.05
N ALA A 714 -18.82 -8.70 -21.20
CA ALA A 714 -19.97 -8.71 -22.11
C ALA A 714 -21.06 -7.69 -21.69
N GLU A 715 -21.11 -7.31 -20.41
CA GLU A 715 -22.05 -6.32 -19.88
C GLU A 715 -21.78 -4.92 -20.42
N SER A 716 -20.52 -4.58 -20.67
CA SER A 716 -20.11 -3.26 -21.20
C SER A 716 -20.73 -2.95 -22.56
N PHE A 717 -21.13 -3.96 -23.33
CA PHE A 717 -21.71 -3.78 -24.67
C PHE A 717 -23.26 -3.81 -24.69
N GLN A 718 -23.93 -3.89 -23.54
CA GLN A 718 -25.40 -4.02 -23.47
C GLN A 718 -26.16 -2.70 -23.65
N LYS A 719 -25.47 -1.55 -23.60
CA LYS A 719 -26.04 -0.21 -23.80
C LYS A 719 -25.25 0.58 -24.85
N PRO A 720 -25.88 1.40 -25.70
CA PRO A 720 -25.17 2.24 -26.66
C PRO A 720 -24.41 3.38 -25.96
N GLY A 721 -23.30 3.80 -26.56
CA GLY A 721 -22.40 4.83 -26.01
C GLY A 721 -20.92 4.45 -26.13
N THR A 722 -20.08 5.13 -25.37
CA THR A 722 -18.61 4.95 -25.38
C THR A 722 -18.18 3.88 -24.38
N VAL A 723 -17.43 2.88 -24.83
CA VAL A 723 -16.83 1.83 -24.00
C VAL A 723 -15.31 1.93 -24.04
N ARG A 724 -14.65 1.69 -22.90
CA ARG A 724 -13.21 1.46 -22.83
C ARG A 724 -12.92 0.04 -22.39
N VAL A 725 -11.96 -0.59 -23.04
CA VAL A 725 -11.40 -1.90 -22.67
C VAL A 725 -9.94 -1.73 -22.29
N SER A 726 -9.49 -2.50 -21.31
CA SER A 726 -8.10 -2.50 -20.88
C SER A 726 -7.38 -3.76 -21.36
N GLY A 727 -6.20 -3.58 -21.93
CA GLY A 727 -5.29 -4.66 -22.32
C GLY A 727 -4.06 -4.69 -21.42
N THR A 728 -3.44 -5.86 -21.27
CA THR A 728 -2.23 -6.08 -20.47
C THR A 728 -1.14 -6.67 -21.35
N LEU A 729 -0.06 -5.92 -21.57
CA LEU A 729 1.11 -6.37 -22.34
C LEU A 729 2.00 -7.22 -21.42
N THR A 730 1.77 -8.53 -21.39
CA THR A 730 2.34 -9.43 -20.36
C THR A 730 3.87 -9.55 -20.43
N GLU A 731 4.46 -9.40 -21.61
CA GLU A 731 5.92 -9.40 -21.80
C GLU A 731 6.57 -8.01 -21.61
N LEU A 732 5.80 -6.95 -21.36
CA LEU A 732 6.28 -5.59 -21.13
C LEU A 732 5.88 -5.11 -19.74
N ALA A 733 6.40 -5.80 -18.71
CA ALA A 733 6.16 -5.53 -17.30
C ALA A 733 4.66 -5.43 -16.90
N ASN A 734 3.78 -6.18 -17.59
CA ASN A 734 2.32 -6.11 -17.44
C ASN A 734 1.72 -4.71 -17.70
N LYS A 735 2.38 -3.88 -18.52
CA LYS A 735 1.94 -2.53 -18.90
C LYS A 735 0.49 -2.52 -19.38
N LYS A 736 -0.29 -1.54 -18.93
CA LYS A 736 -1.72 -1.41 -19.29
C LYS A 736 -1.89 -0.54 -20.53
N VAL A 737 -2.78 -0.96 -21.42
CA VAL A 737 -3.16 -0.23 -22.63
C VAL A 737 -4.67 -0.09 -22.73
N GLU A 738 -5.17 1.14 -22.66
CA GLU A 738 -6.61 1.43 -22.80
C GLU A 738 -6.98 1.64 -24.27
N HIS A 739 -8.05 1.02 -24.73
CA HIS A 739 -8.64 1.24 -26.06
C HIS A 739 -10.11 1.66 -25.95
N GLN A 740 -10.53 2.63 -26.76
CA GLN A 740 -11.89 3.16 -26.77
C GLN A 740 -12.64 2.75 -28.05
N LEU A 741 -13.88 2.33 -27.90
CA LEU A 741 -14.78 1.99 -29.01
C LEU A 741 -16.22 2.38 -28.70
N TYR A 742 -17.06 2.42 -29.73
CA TYR A 742 -18.46 2.82 -29.61
C TYR A 742 -19.44 1.65 -29.78
N VAL A 743 -20.43 1.57 -28.90
CA VAL A 743 -21.56 0.64 -29.01
C VAL A 743 -22.72 1.35 -29.68
N ILE A 744 -23.24 0.80 -30.77
CA ILE A 744 -24.35 1.38 -31.53
C ILE A 744 -25.49 0.36 -31.73
N PRO A 745 -26.77 0.78 -31.86
CA PRO A 745 -27.82 -0.10 -32.36
C PRO A 745 -27.63 -0.41 -33.85
N GLU A 746 -28.09 -1.57 -34.30
CA GLU A 746 -27.97 -1.99 -35.71
C GLU A 746 -28.83 -1.16 -36.69
N SER A 747 -29.91 -0.54 -36.20
CA SER A 747 -30.91 0.16 -37.02
C SER A 747 -31.38 1.48 -36.39
N SER A 748 -30.44 2.35 -36.03
CA SER A 748 -30.75 3.71 -35.54
C SER A 748 -31.60 4.49 -36.55
N ALA A 749 -32.77 4.95 -36.11
CA ALA A 749 -33.64 5.89 -36.83
C ALA A 749 -33.31 7.34 -36.46
N TYR A 750 -33.03 7.62 -35.19
CA TYR A 750 -32.59 8.93 -34.70
C TYR A 750 -31.46 8.79 -33.69
N PHE A 751 -30.51 9.73 -33.71
CA PHE A 751 -29.55 9.95 -32.62
C PHE A 751 -29.41 11.45 -32.37
N VAL A 752 -29.83 11.91 -31.19
CA VAL A 752 -29.91 13.32 -30.80
C VAL A 752 -28.95 13.57 -29.65
N ASN A 753 -28.06 14.56 -29.78
CA ASN A 753 -27.30 15.11 -28.65
C ASN A 753 -28.00 16.40 -28.22
N ALA A 754 -28.75 16.34 -27.11
CA ALA A 754 -29.75 17.34 -26.74
C ALA A 754 -29.15 18.69 -26.34
N GLY A 755 -27.88 18.74 -25.93
CA GLY A 755 -27.18 20.01 -25.74
C GLY A 755 -26.85 20.75 -27.04
N GLY A 756 -26.97 20.08 -28.19
CA GLY A 756 -26.75 20.65 -29.52
C GLY A 756 -25.28 20.86 -29.88
N ALA A 757 -24.33 20.35 -29.10
CA ALA A 757 -22.90 20.46 -29.39
C ALA A 757 -22.42 19.34 -30.32
N ALA A 758 -21.55 19.70 -31.27
CA ALA A 758 -20.82 18.76 -32.11
C ALA A 758 -19.62 18.18 -31.32
N THR A 759 -19.89 17.26 -30.38
CA THR A 759 -18.86 16.53 -29.63
C THR A 759 -18.23 15.46 -30.50
N ALA A 760 -16.96 15.12 -30.25
CA ALA A 760 -16.20 14.19 -31.10
C ALA A 760 -16.83 12.78 -31.13
N ASP A 761 -17.27 12.29 -29.97
CA ASP A 761 -17.95 11.00 -29.81
C ASP A 761 -19.32 10.95 -30.50
N TYR A 762 -20.10 12.04 -30.48
CA TYR A 762 -21.34 12.15 -31.26
C TYR A 762 -21.06 12.01 -32.76
N LEU A 763 -20.03 12.71 -33.26
CA LEU A 763 -19.64 12.70 -34.68
C LEU A 763 -19.12 11.33 -35.13
N ASP A 764 -18.32 10.65 -34.30
CA ASP A 764 -17.89 9.28 -34.53
C ASP A 764 -19.10 8.33 -34.56
N MET A 765 -19.94 8.36 -33.53
CA MET A 765 -21.10 7.46 -33.40
C MET A 765 -22.12 7.64 -34.53
N ILE A 766 -22.43 8.87 -34.95
CA ILE A 766 -23.38 9.10 -36.06
C ILE A 766 -22.78 8.71 -37.43
N ALA A 767 -21.47 8.82 -37.60
CA ALA A 767 -20.78 8.29 -38.78
C ALA A 767 -20.83 6.76 -38.81
N LEU A 768 -20.61 6.10 -37.67
CA LEU A 768 -20.64 4.64 -37.50
C LEU A 768 -22.05 4.04 -37.67
N MET A 769 -23.10 4.74 -37.23
CA MET A 769 -24.50 4.39 -37.54
C MET A 769 -24.84 4.56 -39.04
N GLY A 770 -23.93 5.13 -39.83
CA GLY A 770 -24.08 5.39 -41.26
C GLY A 770 -24.74 6.75 -41.50
N ALA A 771 -23.93 7.81 -41.53
CA ALA A 771 -24.38 9.16 -41.84
C ALA A 771 -25.23 9.18 -43.13
N GLY A 772 -26.43 9.77 -43.05
CA GLY A 772 -27.44 9.75 -44.13
C GLY A 772 -28.42 8.57 -44.10
N LYS A 773 -28.28 7.60 -43.17
CA LYS A 773 -29.33 6.61 -42.86
C LYS A 773 -30.22 7.03 -41.69
N VAL A 774 -29.66 7.73 -40.70
CA VAL A 774 -30.41 8.32 -39.59
C VAL A 774 -31.25 9.52 -40.08
N LEU A 775 -32.48 9.61 -39.59
CA LEU A 775 -33.51 10.54 -40.05
C LEU A 775 -33.26 12.00 -39.61
N ASN A 776 -32.34 12.25 -38.67
CA ASN A 776 -31.89 13.60 -38.34
C ASN A 776 -30.77 14.15 -39.25
N GLY A 777 -30.12 13.31 -40.06
CA GLY A 777 -29.07 13.75 -40.97
C GLY A 777 -27.90 14.44 -40.25
N GLU A 778 -27.60 15.69 -40.62
CA GLU A 778 -26.56 16.52 -39.98
C GLU A 778 -27.09 17.32 -38.77
N THR A 779 -28.40 17.31 -38.50
CA THR A 779 -29.01 18.10 -37.42
C THR A 779 -28.83 17.39 -36.07
N ILE A 780 -28.15 18.06 -35.15
CA ILE A 780 -27.76 17.51 -33.83
C ILE A 780 -28.93 17.49 -32.84
N ASP A 781 -29.66 18.60 -32.77
CA ASP A 781 -30.90 18.78 -32.00
C ASP A 781 -31.71 19.94 -32.60
N GLN A 782 -33.04 19.90 -32.49
CA GLN A 782 -33.95 20.94 -32.98
C GLN A 782 -35.27 20.94 -32.22
N LYS A 783 -36.10 21.96 -32.43
CA LYS A 783 -37.48 22.00 -31.93
C LYS A 783 -38.40 21.12 -32.79
N TYR A 784 -39.42 20.51 -32.19
CA TYR A 784 -40.51 19.89 -32.93
C TYR A 784 -41.44 20.97 -33.51
N ASP A 785 -41.46 21.11 -34.83
CA ASP A 785 -42.29 22.07 -35.57
C ASP A 785 -42.70 21.50 -36.95
N PRO A 786 -43.79 20.71 -37.01
CA PRO A 786 -44.23 20.07 -38.25
C PRO A 786 -44.80 21.07 -39.27
N GLU A 787 -45.17 22.30 -38.87
CA GLU A 787 -45.57 23.34 -39.83
C GLU A 787 -44.35 23.81 -40.66
N ASN A 788 -43.17 23.83 -40.04
CA ASN A 788 -41.89 24.09 -40.70
C ASN A 788 -41.12 22.79 -41.11
N SER A 789 -41.83 21.66 -41.22
CA SER A 789 -41.27 20.34 -41.59
C SER A 789 -40.21 19.76 -40.63
N GLN A 790 -40.15 20.25 -39.39
CA GLN A 790 -39.32 19.71 -38.31
C GLN A 790 -40.08 18.58 -37.60
N THR A 791 -40.07 17.39 -38.21
CA THR A 791 -40.84 16.20 -37.80
C THR A 791 -40.32 15.47 -36.56
N TRP A 792 -39.29 16.01 -35.91
CA TRP A 792 -38.74 15.51 -34.64
C TRP A 792 -38.09 16.65 -33.87
N GLY A 793 -37.99 16.56 -32.55
CA GLY A 793 -37.28 17.54 -31.73
C GLY A 793 -37.85 17.74 -30.31
N TYR A 794 -37.30 18.70 -29.57
CA TYR A 794 -37.81 19.09 -28.26
C TYR A 794 -39.13 19.87 -28.36
N ILE A 795 -39.97 19.75 -27.35
CA ILE A 795 -41.28 20.41 -27.28
C ILE A 795 -41.19 21.68 -26.41
N GLY A 796 -41.80 22.77 -26.87
CA GLY A 796 -41.91 24.03 -26.13
C GLY A 796 -40.66 24.92 -26.16
N ASP A 797 -40.73 26.04 -25.42
CA ASP A 797 -39.72 27.10 -25.42
C ASP A 797 -39.02 27.28 -24.06
N ASN A 798 -39.35 26.42 -23.10
CA ASN A 798 -38.96 26.55 -21.69
C ASN A 798 -37.64 25.84 -21.34
N THR A 799 -36.79 25.53 -22.31
CA THR A 799 -35.55 24.76 -22.12
C THR A 799 -34.28 25.56 -22.41
N LEU A 800 -33.14 25.09 -21.90
CA LEU A 800 -31.78 25.58 -22.12
C LEU A 800 -30.84 24.41 -22.44
N THR A 801 -29.65 24.70 -22.95
CA THR A 801 -28.62 23.70 -23.24
C THR A 801 -27.32 23.97 -22.48
N SER A 802 -26.48 22.94 -22.37
CA SER A 802 -25.10 23.01 -21.89
C SER A 802 -24.19 22.10 -22.71
N GLY A 803 -22.88 22.23 -22.52
CA GLY A 803 -21.83 21.52 -23.26
C GLY A 803 -21.12 22.36 -24.31
N THR A 804 -20.03 21.81 -24.84
CA THR A 804 -19.17 22.39 -25.89
C THR A 804 -18.71 21.27 -26.82
N SER A 805 -18.16 21.59 -28.01
CA SER A 805 -17.58 20.59 -28.91
C SER A 805 -16.34 19.86 -28.35
N SER A 806 -15.77 20.36 -27.25
CA SER A 806 -14.68 19.73 -26.50
C SER A 806 -15.17 18.81 -25.37
N GLY A 807 -16.49 18.65 -25.22
CA GLY A 807 -17.11 17.71 -24.30
C GLY A 807 -17.41 16.36 -24.96
N ASP A 808 -18.31 15.62 -24.31
CA ASP A 808 -18.84 14.31 -24.72
C ASP A 808 -20.38 14.34 -24.80
N ILE A 809 -20.99 13.25 -25.29
CA ILE A 809 -22.44 13.15 -25.43
C ILE A 809 -23.20 13.30 -24.10
N PHE A 810 -22.57 13.08 -22.94
CA PHE A 810 -23.24 13.19 -21.64
C PHE A 810 -23.20 14.60 -21.07
N SER A 811 -22.06 15.27 -21.19
CA SER A 811 -21.81 16.64 -20.74
C SER A 811 -22.44 17.69 -21.65
N SER A 812 -22.76 17.36 -22.90
CA SER A 812 -23.72 18.11 -23.70
C SER A 812 -25.15 17.65 -23.40
N LEU A 813 -25.99 18.56 -22.92
CA LEU A 813 -27.33 18.22 -22.43
C LEU A 813 -28.35 19.36 -22.58
N ARG A 814 -29.64 19.01 -22.63
CA ARG A 814 -30.78 19.93 -22.51
C ARG A 814 -31.37 19.84 -21.11
N TYR A 815 -31.77 20.97 -20.55
CA TYR A 815 -32.42 21.05 -19.23
C TYR A 815 -33.57 22.05 -19.24
N LEU A 816 -34.53 21.87 -18.32
CA LEU A 816 -35.65 22.78 -18.15
C LEU A 816 -35.21 24.09 -17.47
N LYS A 817 -35.78 25.23 -17.85
CA LYS A 817 -35.58 26.51 -17.15
C LYS A 817 -36.19 26.42 -15.76
N ALA A 818 -35.47 26.94 -14.76
CA ALA A 818 -35.94 26.98 -13.38
C ALA A 818 -37.34 27.60 -13.27
N ASN A 819 -38.27 26.90 -12.60
CA ASN A 819 -39.68 27.26 -12.42
C ASN A 819 -40.54 27.28 -13.72
N ALA A 820 -40.08 26.72 -14.84
CA ALA A 820 -40.78 26.81 -16.13
C ALA A 820 -41.72 25.61 -16.45
N GLY A 821 -42.06 24.81 -15.44
CA GLY A 821 -42.85 23.59 -15.54
C GLY A 821 -42.17 22.40 -14.84
N ASP A 822 -42.70 21.20 -15.07
CA ASP A 822 -42.15 19.93 -14.58
C ASP A 822 -41.72 18.98 -15.71
N ASP A 823 -42.01 19.29 -16.98
CA ASP A 823 -41.78 18.39 -18.12
C ASP A 823 -40.68 18.91 -19.06
N LEU A 824 -39.71 18.04 -19.37
CA LEU A 824 -38.81 18.18 -20.52
C LEU A 824 -39.13 17.09 -21.55
N ALA A 825 -39.78 17.47 -22.64
CA ALA A 825 -40.34 16.52 -23.61
C ALA A 825 -39.70 16.63 -25.01
N TYR A 826 -39.66 15.48 -25.70
CA TYR A 826 -39.21 15.25 -27.06
C TYR A 826 -40.27 14.46 -27.83
N ARG A 827 -40.40 14.74 -29.13
CA ARG A 827 -41.28 14.00 -30.05
C ARG A 827 -40.53 13.60 -31.32
N PHE A 828 -40.87 12.44 -31.86
CA PHE A 828 -40.38 11.93 -33.15
C PHE A 828 -41.57 11.39 -33.96
N ASP A 829 -41.77 11.90 -35.18
CA ASP A 829 -42.67 11.27 -36.15
C ASP A 829 -41.96 10.05 -36.78
N LEU A 830 -42.61 8.90 -36.80
CA LEU A 830 -42.03 7.59 -37.14
C LEU A 830 -42.99 6.76 -38.01
N GLU A 831 -42.47 5.68 -38.60
CA GLU A 831 -43.33 4.62 -39.13
C GLU A 831 -43.98 3.83 -37.97
N ASN A 832 -45.13 3.21 -38.21
CA ASN A 832 -45.71 2.27 -37.24
C ASN A 832 -44.85 0.99 -37.17
N GLY A 833 -44.55 0.54 -35.95
CA GLY A 833 -43.67 -0.60 -35.67
C GLY A 833 -43.16 -0.61 -34.22
N GLY A 834 -42.34 -1.59 -33.87
CA GLY A 834 -41.60 -1.62 -32.60
C GLY A 834 -40.29 -0.84 -32.69
N TYR A 835 -39.95 -0.09 -31.64
CA TYR A 835 -38.72 0.71 -31.58
C TYR A 835 -38.02 0.56 -30.23
N ASP A 836 -36.70 0.45 -30.24
CA ASP A 836 -35.88 0.43 -29.03
C ASP A 836 -35.40 1.87 -28.75
N VAL A 837 -35.71 2.39 -27.56
CA VAL A 837 -35.45 3.77 -27.16
C VAL A 837 -34.42 3.81 -26.04
N TYR A 838 -33.33 4.55 -26.26
CA TYR A 838 -32.22 4.71 -25.31
C TYR A 838 -32.09 6.18 -24.91
N VAL A 839 -31.86 6.43 -23.63
CA VAL A 839 -31.85 7.78 -23.02
C VAL A 839 -30.62 7.94 -22.15
N GLY A 840 -29.68 8.81 -22.56
CA GLY A 840 -28.48 9.13 -21.80
C GLY A 840 -28.71 10.25 -20.77
N LEU A 841 -28.29 10.01 -19.53
CA LEU A 841 -28.52 10.87 -18.37
C LEU A 841 -27.21 11.08 -17.57
N TYR A 842 -27.00 12.31 -17.09
CA TYR A 842 -25.84 12.75 -16.31
C TYR A 842 -26.19 14.04 -15.54
N ASP A 843 -25.51 14.35 -14.43
CA ASP A 843 -25.62 15.65 -13.73
C ASP A 843 -24.26 16.29 -13.44
N PRO A 844 -23.77 17.21 -14.30
CA PRO A 844 -22.54 17.98 -14.02
C PRO A 844 -22.70 18.94 -12.83
N TRP A 845 -23.93 19.10 -12.32
CA TRP A 845 -24.27 19.91 -11.15
C TRP A 845 -24.71 19.06 -9.96
N SER A 846 -24.40 17.75 -9.97
CA SER A 846 -24.69 16.79 -8.89
C SER A 846 -24.23 17.24 -7.50
N GLN A 847 -23.08 17.92 -7.42
CA GLN A 847 -22.59 18.57 -6.19
C GLN A 847 -23.54 19.64 -5.60
N TYR A 848 -24.38 20.26 -6.44
CA TYR A 848 -25.37 21.27 -6.05
C TYR A 848 -26.78 20.68 -5.90
N SER A 849 -27.12 19.61 -6.62
CA SER A 849 -28.40 18.91 -6.48
C SER A 849 -28.40 17.92 -5.29
N ASN A 850 -27.23 17.41 -4.88
CA ASN A 850 -27.01 16.51 -3.74
C ASN A 850 -28.02 15.34 -3.70
N GLY A 851 -28.17 14.65 -4.83
CA GLY A 851 -29.10 13.53 -5.01
C GLY A 851 -30.59 13.89 -5.05
N LYS A 852 -30.96 15.18 -5.07
CA LYS A 852 -32.36 15.65 -5.04
C LYS A 852 -32.95 16.01 -6.42
N ARG A 853 -32.17 15.89 -7.49
CA ARG A 853 -32.70 15.90 -8.86
C ARG A 853 -33.19 14.49 -9.18
N ILE A 854 -34.52 14.34 -9.23
CA ILE A 854 -35.18 13.05 -9.40
C ILE A 854 -36.24 13.19 -10.51
N ALA A 855 -36.31 12.23 -11.43
CA ALA A 855 -37.26 12.24 -12.53
C ALA A 855 -38.02 10.92 -12.71
N ASP A 856 -39.21 11.03 -13.28
CA ASP A 856 -39.94 9.92 -13.88
C ASP A 856 -39.77 10.00 -15.40
N ILE A 857 -39.48 8.89 -16.06
CA ILE A 857 -39.28 8.81 -17.52
C ILE A 857 -40.53 8.20 -18.14
N ILE A 858 -41.18 8.99 -19.00
CA ILE A 858 -42.48 8.69 -19.59
C ILE A 858 -42.28 8.48 -21.09
N VAL A 859 -42.77 7.36 -21.62
CA VAL A 859 -42.72 7.01 -23.05
C VAL A 859 -44.13 6.72 -23.53
N ASN A 860 -44.59 7.42 -24.58
CA ASN A 860 -45.96 7.34 -25.11
C ASN A 860 -47.07 7.49 -24.05
N GLY A 861 -46.81 8.31 -23.01
CA GLY A 861 -47.71 8.54 -21.88
C GLY A 861 -47.64 7.51 -20.75
N GLU A 862 -46.83 6.47 -20.87
CA GLU A 862 -46.62 5.44 -19.84
C GLU A 862 -45.32 5.72 -19.05
N VAL A 863 -45.36 5.69 -17.72
CA VAL A 863 -44.16 5.80 -16.87
C VAL A 863 -43.35 4.51 -16.98
N LYS A 864 -42.22 4.55 -17.70
CA LYS A 864 -41.32 3.38 -17.89
C LYS A 864 -40.24 3.28 -16.82
N THR A 865 -39.83 4.40 -16.25
CA THR A 865 -38.95 4.45 -15.05
C THR A 865 -39.50 5.50 -14.10
N SER A 866 -39.54 5.20 -12.80
CA SER A 866 -39.99 6.15 -11.78
C SER A 866 -38.91 6.36 -10.73
N GLY A 867 -38.78 7.59 -10.24
CA GLY A 867 -37.85 7.96 -9.18
C GLY A 867 -36.37 7.87 -9.57
N TYR A 868 -36.01 8.00 -10.86
CA TYR A 868 -34.62 8.00 -11.31
C TYR A 868 -33.84 9.15 -10.65
N VAL A 869 -32.79 8.83 -9.92
CA VAL A 869 -31.93 9.80 -9.22
C VAL A 869 -30.73 10.14 -10.09
N PHE A 870 -30.56 11.44 -10.40
CA PHE A 870 -29.39 11.91 -11.14
C PHE A 870 -28.13 11.97 -10.27
N THR A 871 -26.97 11.62 -10.84
CA THR A 871 -25.68 11.58 -10.14
C THR A 871 -24.54 12.13 -11.01
N ALA A 872 -23.32 12.13 -10.47
CA ALA A 872 -22.08 12.41 -11.21
C ALA A 872 -21.64 11.27 -12.14
N ALA A 873 -22.28 10.09 -12.07
CA ALA A 873 -22.06 9.02 -13.03
C ALA A 873 -22.93 9.24 -14.28
N THR A 874 -22.47 8.74 -15.42
CA THR A 874 -23.25 8.62 -16.65
C THR A 874 -24.07 7.33 -16.60
N ASP A 875 -25.34 7.38 -17.00
CA ASP A 875 -26.16 6.18 -17.20
C ASP A 875 -27.00 6.30 -18.47
N VAL A 876 -27.43 5.14 -18.97
CA VAL A 876 -28.28 4.99 -20.14
C VAL A 876 -29.48 4.14 -19.76
N LEU A 877 -30.68 4.68 -19.85
CA LEU A 877 -31.91 3.91 -19.71
C LEU A 877 -32.32 3.34 -21.06
N SER A 878 -32.87 2.13 -21.08
CA SER A 878 -33.21 1.40 -22.30
C SER A 878 -34.62 0.82 -22.24
N TYR A 879 -35.42 1.09 -23.27
CA TYR A 879 -36.80 0.63 -23.40
C TYR A 879 -36.94 -0.10 -24.74
N ALA A 880 -37.02 -1.43 -24.70
CA ALA A 880 -37.15 -2.26 -25.89
C ALA A 880 -38.62 -2.37 -26.36
N ASP A 881 -38.81 -2.60 -27.66
CA ASP A 881 -40.11 -2.83 -28.33
C ASP A 881 -41.22 -1.83 -27.94
N VAL A 882 -40.89 -0.53 -27.92
CA VAL A 882 -41.86 0.55 -27.79
C VAL A 882 -42.71 0.59 -29.05
N ALA A 883 -43.96 0.13 -28.93
CA ALA A 883 -44.89 0.07 -30.04
C ALA A 883 -45.39 1.48 -30.48
N ILE A 884 -45.22 1.79 -31.75
CA ILE A 884 -45.69 2.99 -32.43
C ILE A 884 -46.89 2.65 -33.30
N ALA A 885 -48.04 3.28 -33.04
CA ALA A 885 -49.33 2.93 -33.67
C ALA A 885 -50.06 4.11 -34.34
N ASP A 886 -49.73 5.35 -33.97
CA ASP A 886 -50.24 6.60 -34.52
C ASP A 886 -49.17 7.40 -35.31
N GLY A 887 -48.01 6.76 -35.55
CA GLY A 887 -46.85 7.35 -36.21
C GLY A 887 -46.02 8.28 -35.34
N LYS A 888 -46.13 8.22 -33.99
CA LYS A 888 -45.36 9.11 -33.09
C LYS A 888 -44.76 8.38 -31.89
N LEU A 889 -43.55 8.81 -31.52
CA LEU A 889 -42.92 8.54 -30.23
C LEU A 889 -42.87 9.84 -29.42
N ASP A 890 -43.44 9.83 -28.23
CA ASP A 890 -43.31 10.87 -27.21
C ASP A 890 -42.41 10.37 -26.06
N LEU A 891 -41.38 11.15 -25.73
CA LEU A 891 -40.49 10.91 -24.59
C LEU A 891 -40.54 12.14 -23.67
N THR A 892 -40.80 11.96 -22.39
CA THR A 892 -40.79 13.04 -21.39
C THR A 892 -39.97 12.66 -20.17
N VAL A 893 -39.04 13.54 -19.78
CA VAL A 893 -38.40 13.53 -18.46
C VAL A 893 -39.22 14.46 -17.57
N HIS A 894 -40.00 13.86 -16.66
CA HIS A 894 -40.89 14.55 -15.73
C HIS A 894 -40.19 14.74 -14.37
N ARG A 895 -40.28 15.92 -13.75
CA ARG A 895 -39.76 16.15 -12.38
C ARG A 895 -40.58 15.32 -11.40
N SER A 896 -39.94 14.32 -10.79
CA SER A 896 -40.67 13.39 -9.92
C SER A 896 -41.18 14.08 -8.66
N ALA A 897 -42.32 13.64 -8.13
CA ALA A 897 -42.94 14.21 -6.93
C ALA A 897 -42.06 14.14 -5.66
N ASN A 898 -41.01 13.31 -5.67
CA ASN A 898 -40.01 13.19 -4.59
C ASN A 898 -38.78 14.11 -4.77
N ALA A 899 -38.69 14.86 -5.86
CA ALA A 899 -37.56 15.75 -6.13
C ALA A 899 -37.51 16.95 -5.16
N GLY A 900 -36.31 17.51 -4.95
CA GLY A 900 -36.14 18.73 -4.17
C GLY A 900 -36.78 19.95 -4.83
N THR A 901 -37.10 20.99 -4.08
CA THR A 901 -37.70 22.24 -4.61
C THR A 901 -36.66 23.24 -5.15
N SER A 902 -35.42 22.80 -5.39
CA SER A 902 -34.28 23.62 -5.82
C SER A 902 -33.25 22.75 -6.54
N SER A 903 -32.71 23.24 -7.67
CA SER A 903 -31.68 22.54 -8.47
C SER A 903 -32.10 21.13 -8.94
N SER A 904 -33.39 20.98 -9.24
CA SER A 904 -34.07 19.71 -9.56
C SER A 904 -34.73 19.72 -10.93
N ASP A 905 -34.25 20.57 -11.84
CA ASP A 905 -34.81 20.70 -13.18
C ASP A 905 -34.57 19.41 -13.99
N PRO A 906 -35.59 18.88 -14.70
CA PRO A 906 -35.43 17.78 -15.65
C PRO A 906 -34.33 18.08 -16.66
N GLN A 907 -33.53 17.06 -16.96
CA GLN A 907 -32.44 17.16 -17.94
C GLN A 907 -32.23 15.84 -18.68
N ILE A 908 -31.71 15.93 -19.89
CA ILE A 908 -31.46 14.81 -20.80
C ILE A 908 -30.20 15.12 -21.62
N SER A 909 -29.27 14.18 -21.71
CA SER A 909 -28.03 14.38 -22.47
C SER A 909 -28.22 14.00 -23.92
N TRP A 910 -28.68 12.77 -24.19
CA TRP A 910 -28.89 12.28 -25.54
C TRP A 910 -30.02 11.26 -25.63
N ILE A 911 -30.52 11.08 -26.86
CA ILE A 911 -31.59 10.12 -27.19
C ILE A 911 -31.15 9.32 -28.41
N VAL A 912 -31.25 7.99 -28.37
CA VAL A 912 -31.20 7.14 -29.57
C VAL A 912 -32.54 6.43 -29.70
N VAL A 913 -33.13 6.49 -30.90
CA VAL A 913 -34.32 5.72 -31.27
C VAL A 913 -33.90 4.78 -32.40
N ALA A 914 -33.98 3.47 -32.17
CA ALA A 914 -33.64 2.45 -33.17
C ALA A 914 -34.89 1.66 -33.55
N LYS A 915 -35.02 1.27 -34.82
CA LYS A 915 -36.10 0.38 -35.25
C LYS A 915 -35.84 -1.01 -34.67
N SER A 916 -36.77 -1.52 -33.86
CA SER A 916 -36.60 -2.82 -33.22
C SER A 916 -36.67 -3.91 -34.29
N LEU A 917 -35.75 -4.88 -34.24
CA LEU A 917 -35.70 -5.99 -35.19
C LEU A 917 -36.65 -7.14 -34.81
N GLY A 918 -37.48 -6.93 -33.77
CA GLY A 918 -38.40 -7.89 -33.20
C GLY A 918 -37.89 -8.44 -31.86
N ILE A 919 -38.54 -9.49 -31.37
CA ILE A 919 -38.18 -10.14 -30.10
C ILE A 919 -36.73 -10.61 -30.19
N ARG A 920 -35.87 -10.10 -29.29
CA ARG A 920 -34.45 -10.45 -29.25
C ARG A 920 -34.24 -11.85 -28.68
N VAL A 921 -33.12 -12.49 -29.04
CA VAL A 921 -32.63 -13.67 -28.31
C VAL A 921 -32.33 -13.27 -26.86
N THR A 922 -32.66 -14.17 -25.93
CA THR A 922 -32.32 -14.08 -24.50
C THR A 922 -31.56 -15.31 -23.99
N GLY A 923 -31.37 -16.33 -24.82
CA GLY A 923 -30.55 -17.50 -24.51
C GLY A 923 -30.38 -18.47 -25.68
N VAL A 924 -29.31 -19.25 -25.61
CA VAL A 924 -29.04 -20.44 -26.44
C VAL A 924 -28.91 -21.63 -25.50
N SER A 925 -29.36 -22.80 -25.93
CA SER A 925 -29.14 -24.08 -25.24
C SER A 925 -28.81 -25.17 -26.28
N ILE A 926 -28.09 -26.21 -25.87
CA ILE A 926 -27.84 -27.41 -26.70
C ILE A 926 -28.50 -28.61 -26.01
N ASP A 927 -29.00 -29.58 -26.79
CA ASP A 927 -29.66 -30.79 -26.30
C ASP A 927 -28.76 -31.75 -25.48
N LYS A 928 -27.43 -31.66 -25.66
CA LYS A 928 -26.42 -32.45 -24.95
C LYS A 928 -25.24 -31.54 -24.57
N SER A 929 -24.87 -31.54 -23.28
CA SER A 929 -23.71 -30.79 -22.76
C SER A 929 -22.39 -31.59 -22.82
N GLU A 930 -22.46 -32.90 -23.05
CA GLU A 930 -21.31 -33.80 -23.13
C GLU A 930 -21.56 -34.87 -24.20
N LEU A 931 -20.51 -35.27 -24.91
CA LEU A 931 -20.46 -36.38 -25.86
C LEU A 931 -19.19 -37.21 -25.62
N THR A 932 -19.33 -38.53 -25.65
CA THR A 932 -18.22 -39.46 -25.84
C THR A 932 -18.44 -40.21 -27.14
N LEU A 933 -17.48 -40.10 -28.06
CA LEU A 933 -17.53 -40.69 -29.41
C LEU A 933 -16.26 -41.50 -29.66
N LYS A 934 -16.29 -42.48 -30.55
CA LYS A 934 -15.08 -43.14 -31.06
C LYS A 934 -14.57 -42.47 -32.33
N GLU A 935 -13.28 -42.61 -32.61
CA GLU A 935 -12.65 -42.11 -33.84
C GLU A 935 -13.44 -42.58 -35.09
N GLY A 936 -13.95 -41.65 -35.88
CA GLY A 936 -14.83 -41.90 -37.04
C GLY A 936 -16.34 -41.87 -36.78
N GLU A 937 -16.81 -41.81 -35.53
CA GLU A 937 -18.23 -41.65 -35.21
C GLU A 937 -18.71 -40.20 -35.43
N GLN A 938 -20.03 -40.05 -35.65
CA GLN A 938 -20.70 -38.77 -35.83
C GLN A 938 -21.94 -38.70 -34.95
N GLU A 939 -22.21 -37.53 -34.37
CA GLU A 939 -23.39 -37.32 -33.53
C GLU A 939 -23.96 -35.90 -33.70
N GLN A 940 -25.28 -35.80 -33.76
CA GLN A 940 -25.99 -34.55 -33.99
C GLN A 940 -26.21 -33.79 -32.67
N LEU A 941 -25.77 -32.54 -32.60
CA LEU A 941 -26.18 -31.58 -31.56
C LEU A 941 -27.31 -30.69 -32.09
N THR A 942 -28.25 -30.32 -31.21
CA THR A 942 -29.40 -29.48 -31.55
C THR A 942 -29.41 -28.25 -30.67
N ALA A 943 -29.18 -27.07 -31.25
CA ALA A 943 -29.30 -25.81 -30.54
C ALA A 943 -30.75 -25.30 -30.52
N THR A 944 -31.19 -24.74 -29.39
CA THR A 944 -32.51 -24.11 -29.23
C THR A 944 -32.35 -22.67 -28.73
N ILE A 945 -32.99 -21.74 -29.44
CA ILE A 945 -33.05 -20.31 -29.13
C ILE A 945 -34.22 -20.02 -28.18
N ALA A 946 -33.97 -19.17 -27.19
CA ALA A 946 -34.98 -18.59 -26.31
C ALA A 946 -35.09 -17.07 -26.53
N PRO A 947 -36.30 -16.48 -26.43
CA PRO A 947 -37.59 -17.15 -26.45
C PRO A 947 -37.85 -17.75 -27.85
N LEU A 948 -38.81 -18.69 -27.95
CA LEU A 948 -39.04 -19.44 -29.20
C LEU A 948 -39.57 -18.56 -30.35
N ASP A 949 -40.15 -17.41 -30.04
CA ASP A 949 -40.63 -16.39 -30.97
C ASP A 949 -39.61 -15.26 -31.23
N ALA A 950 -38.34 -15.44 -30.82
CA ALA A 950 -37.25 -14.55 -31.20
C ALA A 950 -37.15 -14.39 -32.73
N ALA A 951 -36.96 -13.15 -33.18
CA ALA A 951 -36.93 -12.78 -34.60
C ALA A 951 -35.75 -13.37 -35.38
N ASN A 952 -34.69 -13.79 -34.67
CA ASN A 952 -33.56 -14.53 -35.21
C ASN A 952 -33.38 -15.85 -34.45
N GLN A 953 -33.78 -16.97 -35.07
CA GLN A 953 -33.61 -18.32 -34.52
C GLN A 953 -32.31 -19.00 -34.97
N ALA A 954 -31.43 -18.32 -35.71
CA ALA A 954 -30.23 -18.93 -36.27
C ALA A 954 -29.06 -18.96 -35.27
N VAL A 955 -28.26 -20.03 -35.36
CA VAL A 955 -27.00 -20.21 -34.64
C VAL A 955 -25.83 -20.41 -35.60
N THR A 956 -24.63 -20.10 -35.14
CA THR A 956 -23.37 -20.58 -35.72
C THR A 956 -22.73 -21.62 -34.81
N TRP A 957 -21.95 -22.53 -35.40
CA TRP A 957 -21.23 -23.58 -34.68
C TRP A 957 -19.71 -23.42 -34.82
N SER A 958 -18.97 -23.80 -33.79
CA SER A 958 -17.49 -23.89 -33.83
C SER A 958 -16.96 -25.02 -32.96
N SER A 959 -15.74 -25.47 -33.25
CA SER A 959 -14.96 -26.38 -32.41
C SER A 959 -13.76 -25.65 -31.81
N SER A 960 -13.35 -26.03 -30.60
CA SER A 960 -12.06 -25.65 -30.04
C SER A 960 -10.88 -26.40 -30.66
N ASN A 961 -11.12 -27.53 -31.35
CA ASN A 961 -10.09 -28.35 -31.98
C ASN A 961 -10.68 -29.30 -33.05
N ASP A 962 -10.83 -28.82 -34.29
CA ASP A 962 -11.36 -29.60 -35.43
C ASP A 962 -10.55 -30.87 -35.76
N ALA A 963 -9.28 -30.96 -35.34
CA ALA A 963 -8.45 -32.15 -35.53
C ALA A 963 -8.78 -33.30 -34.56
N VAL A 964 -9.46 -32.99 -33.44
CA VAL A 964 -10.00 -33.99 -32.51
C VAL A 964 -11.48 -34.23 -32.80
N ALA A 965 -12.29 -33.17 -32.84
CA ALA A 965 -13.68 -33.24 -33.28
C ALA A 965 -14.08 -31.95 -33.99
N SER A 966 -14.64 -32.09 -35.19
CA SER A 966 -15.13 -30.98 -36.01
C SER A 966 -16.66 -30.90 -35.98
N VAL A 967 -17.23 -29.73 -36.28
CA VAL A 967 -18.69 -29.52 -36.33
C VAL A 967 -19.11 -28.82 -37.62
N SER A 968 -20.25 -29.22 -38.20
CA SER A 968 -20.83 -28.55 -39.37
C SER A 968 -21.76 -27.40 -39.00
N ASP A 969 -22.10 -26.55 -39.98
CA ASP A 969 -23.10 -25.47 -39.84
C ASP A 969 -24.48 -25.97 -39.32
N ALA A 970 -24.76 -27.26 -39.46
CA ALA A 970 -25.99 -27.91 -39.00
C ALA A 970 -25.88 -28.53 -37.60
N GLY A 971 -24.74 -28.42 -36.89
CA GLY A 971 -24.52 -29.00 -35.56
C GLY A 971 -24.13 -30.48 -35.55
N MET A 972 -23.80 -31.08 -36.70
CA MET A 972 -23.29 -32.46 -36.76
C MET A 972 -21.81 -32.49 -36.36
N VAL A 973 -21.49 -33.16 -35.26
CA VAL A 973 -20.14 -33.37 -34.76
C VAL A 973 -19.53 -34.61 -35.41
N THR A 974 -18.25 -34.55 -35.78
CA THR A 974 -17.47 -35.68 -36.33
C THR A 974 -16.19 -35.89 -35.54
N ALA A 975 -16.04 -37.08 -34.94
CA ALA A 975 -14.85 -37.46 -34.20
C ALA A 975 -13.71 -37.85 -35.17
N ALA A 976 -12.57 -37.17 -35.07
CA ALA A 976 -11.48 -37.22 -36.03
C ALA A 976 -10.18 -37.83 -35.48
N SER A 977 -9.87 -37.65 -34.18
CA SER A 977 -8.77 -38.35 -33.51
C SER A 977 -8.93 -38.31 -31.98
N ASN A 978 -8.33 -39.29 -31.28
CA ASN A 978 -8.38 -39.38 -29.82
C ASN A 978 -7.91 -38.10 -29.10
N GLY A 979 -8.76 -37.55 -28.22
CA GLY A 979 -8.51 -36.31 -27.49
C GLY A 979 -9.78 -35.69 -26.91
N ALA A 980 -9.72 -34.41 -26.53
CA ALA A 980 -10.87 -33.61 -26.12
C ALA A 980 -11.01 -32.33 -26.96
N ALA A 981 -12.25 -31.93 -27.23
CA ALA A 981 -12.63 -30.68 -27.87
C ALA A 981 -13.91 -30.11 -27.22
N VAL A 982 -14.19 -28.83 -27.40
CA VAL A 982 -15.46 -28.20 -27.00
C VAL A 982 -16.15 -27.69 -28.25
N ILE A 983 -17.38 -28.16 -28.48
CA ILE A 983 -18.25 -27.68 -29.54
C ILE A 983 -19.16 -26.59 -28.97
N THR A 984 -19.33 -25.49 -29.71
CA THR A 984 -20.03 -24.30 -29.23
C THR A 984 -21.10 -23.89 -30.22
N ALA A 985 -22.33 -23.68 -29.74
CA ALA A 985 -23.40 -23.02 -30.49
C ALA A 985 -23.53 -21.58 -30.00
N THR A 986 -23.54 -20.63 -30.94
CA THR A 986 -23.64 -19.18 -30.67
C THR A 986 -24.84 -18.61 -31.43
N SER A 987 -25.66 -17.75 -30.82
CA SER A 987 -26.71 -17.03 -31.56
C SER A 987 -26.11 -16.15 -32.65
N VAL A 988 -26.77 -15.96 -33.79
CA VAL A 988 -26.19 -15.20 -34.93
C VAL A 988 -25.91 -13.72 -34.61
N ASP A 989 -26.61 -13.13 -33.63
CA ASP A 989 -26.25 -11.81 -33.08
C ASP A 989 -24.92 -11.83 -32.29
N GLY A 990 -24.52 -12.96 -31.74
CA GLY A 990 -23.31 -13.17 -30.94
C GLY A 990 -23.49 -12.94 -29.43
N ALA A 991 -24.71 -12.71 -28.95
CA ALA A 991 -24.98 -12.33 -27.57
C ALA A 991 -25.10 -13.53 -26.60
N HIS A 992 -25.44 -14.73 -27.10
CA HIS A 992 -25.68 -15.91 -26.29
C HIS A 992 -24.96 -17.14 -26.84
N MET A 993 -24.48 -18.01 -25.94
CA MET A 993 -23.67 -19.19 -26.28
C MET A 993 -24.06 -20.37 -25.39
N ALA A 994 -23.93 -21.58 -25.93
CA ALA A 994 -23.98 -22.83 -25.19
C ALA A 994 -22.90 -23.79 -25.71
N THR A 995 -22.42 -24.69 -24.87
CA THR A 995 -21.29 -25.58 -25.17
C THR A 995 -21.61 -27.05 -24.91
N ALA A 996 -20.90 -27.92 -25.65
CA ALA A 996 -20.87 -29.36 -25.46
C ALA A 996 -19.41 -29.83 -25.41
N ALA A 997 -19.00 -30.49 -24.34
CA ALA A 997 -17.68 -31.11 -24.25
C ALA A 997 -17.67 -32.43 -25.04
N VAL A 998 -16.66 -32.66 -25.87
CA VAL A 998 -16.55 -33.84 -26.74
C VAL A 998 -15.25 -34.58 -26.42
N THR A 999 -15.37 -35.79 -25.91
CA THR A 999 -14.26 -36.73 -25.72
C THR A 999 -14.27 -37.74 -26.86
N VAL A 1000 -13.13 -37.87 -27.55
CA VAL A 1000 -12.95 -38.88 -28.60
C VAL A 1000 -12.09 -40.02 -28.07
N GLU A 1001 -12.67 -41.21 -27.97
CA GLU A 1001 -12.01 -42.46 -27.60
C GLU A 1001 -11.43 -43.18 -28.82
N LYS A 1002 -10.40 -43.98 -28.59
CA LYS A 1002 -9.74 -44.77 -29.63
C LYS A 1002 -10.46 -46.11 -29.85
N GLU A 1003 -10.55 -46.57 -31.09
CA GLU A 1003 -11.10 -47.91 -31.38
C GLU A 1003 -10.18 -49.01 -30.81
N GLU A 1004 -10.77 -49.99 -30.10
CA GLU A 1004 -10.05 -51.15 -29.57
C GLU A 1004 -9.94 -52.26 -30.62
N GLU A 1005 -8.73 -52.54 -31.11
CA GLU A 1005 -8.46 -53.72 -31.93
C GLU A 1005 -8.67 -55.01 -31.11
N THR A 1006 -9.71 -55.77 -31.42
CA THR A 1006 -9.94 -57.09 -30.82
C THR A 1006 -8.96 -58.13 -31.37
N GLY A 1007 -8.03 -58.59 -30.54
CA GLY A 1007 -7.02 -59.58 -30.92
C GLY A 1007 -7.61 -60.94 -31.33
N GLY A 1008 -7.12 -61.51 -32.44
CA GLY A 1008 -7.60 -62.77 -33.01
C GLY A 1008 -6.79 -64.03 -32.61
N GLU A 1009 -7.14 -65.18 -33.20
CA GLU A 1009 -6.52 -66.49 -32.90
C GLU A 1009 -6.18 -67.33 -34.16
N ALA A 1010 -4.91 -67.78 -34.23
CA ALA A 1010 -4.34 -68.94 -34.96
C ALA A 1010 -4.52 -69.14 -36.50
N THR A 1011 -3.46 -68.78 -37.27
CA THR A 1011 -2.59 -69.62 -38.19
C THR A 1011 -3.17 -70.76 -39.10
N PRO A 1012 -2.48 -71.25 -40.19
CA PRO A 1012 -1.09 -70.99 -40.69
C PRO A 1012 -0.82 -70.89 -42.23
N THR A 1013 0.29 -70.22 -42.65
CA THR A 1013 1.27 -70.63 -43.73
C THR A 1013 0.81 -70.75 -45.23
N PRO A 1014 1.65 -70.59 -46.31
CA PRO A 1014 3.12 -70.34 -46.46
C PRO A 1014 3.55 -69.12 -47.35
N THR A 1015 4.87 -68.91 -47.45
CA THR A 1015 5.63 -68.07 -48.42
C THR A 1015 5.56 -68.58 -49.87
N PRO A 1016 5.86 -67.75 -50.93
CA PRO A 1016 7.26 -67.51 -51.35
C PRO A 1016 7.62 -66.11 -51.91
N THR A 1017 8.93 -65.80 -51.89
CA THR A 1017 9.67 -64.69 -52.56
C THR A 1017 10.00 -65.01 -54.05
N PRO A 1018 10.72 -64.17 -54.85
CA PRO A 1018 11.44 -62.90 -54.61
C PRO A 1018 10.88 -61.74 -55.51
N ASP A 1019 11.54 -60.67 -56.00
CA ASP A 1019 12.92 -60.11 -56.09
C ASP A 1019 12.80 -58.59 -56.49
N ALA A 1020 13.79 -57.70 -56.73
CA ALA A 1020 15.27 -57.65 -56.68
C ALA A 1020 15.78 -56.17 -56.67
N THR A 1021 16.97 -55.89 -56.09
CA THR A 1021 17.95 -54.80 -56.45
C THR A 1021 17.52 -53.30 -56.41
N ALA A 1022 18.41 -52.29 -56.20
CA ALA A 1022 19.80 -52.20 -55.69
C ALA A 1022 20.15 -50.73 -55.28
N SER A 1023 21.30 -50.51 -54.62
CA SER A 1023 21.87 -49.20 -54.22
C SER A 1023 22.85 -48.64 -55.29
N PRO A 1024 23.32 -47.36 -55.22
CA PRO A 1024 24.60 -47.09 -54.51
C PRO A 1024 24.83 -45.66 -53.90
N THR A 1025 25.70 -45.60 -52.88
CA THR A 1025 26.59 -44.48 -52.50
C THR A 1025 28.00 -44.71 -53.07
N PRO A 1026 28.93 -43.72 -53.23
CA PRO A 1026 29.75 -43.19 -52.10
C PRO A 1026 30.35 -41.76 -52.27
N ASP A 1027 31.28 -41.42 -51.36
CA ASP A 1027 31.92 -40.12 -51.09
C ASP A 1027 32.90 -39.57 -52.15
N THR A 1028 33.30 -38.30 -52.01
CA THR A 1028 34.65 -37.83 -52.37
C THR A 1028 35.10 -36.64 -51.49
N VAL A 1029 36.39 -36.57 -51.17
CA VAL A 1029 37.01 -35.58 -50.25
C VAL A 1029 37.86 -34.55 -51.01
N THR A 1030 37.84 -33.27 -50.60
CA THR A 1030 39.02 -32.37 -50.64
C THR A 1030 38.87 -31.16 -49.72
N SER A 1031 40.00 -30.59 -49.27
CA SER A 1031 40.13 -29.31 -48.56
C SER A 1031 41.42 -28.61 -49.07
N PRO A 1032 41.53 -27.27 -48.99
CA PRO A 1032 42.35 -26.72 -47.90
C PRO A 1032 41.87 -25.38 -47.29
N THR A 1033 42.23 -25.20 -46.01
CA THR A 1033 42.32 -23.94 -45.22
C THR A 1033 43.44 -22.99 -45.75
N PRO A 1034 43.69 -21.75 -45.22
CA PRO A 1034 43.35 -21.14 -43.92
C PRO A 1034 42.64 -19.75 -44.04
N ALA A 1035 42.35 -18.93 -43.00
CA ALA A 1035 42.93 -18.83 -41.65
C ALA A 1035 41.94 -18.33 -40.55
N SER A 1036 42.38 -18.45 -39.29
CA SER A 1036 41.75 -17.94 -38.05
C SER A 1036 42.70 -16.92 -37.37
N PRO A 1037 42.25 -16.03 -36.46
CA PRO A 1037 41.98 -16.36 -35.04
C PRO A 1037 40.58 -15.88 -34.58
N SER A 1038 39.75 -16.63 -33.84
CA SER A 1038 39.90 -17.18 -32.47
C SER A 1038 39.76 -16.14 -31.33
N VAL A 1039 38.53 -15.98 -30.83
CA VAL A 1039 38.19 -15.37 -29.52
C VAL A 1039 37.17 -16.28 -28.81
N SER A 1040 37.16 -16.26 -27.47
CA SER A 1040 36.45 -17.21 -26.60
C SER A 1040 34.94 -17.01 -26.46
N SER A 1041 34.21 -18.12 -26.36
CA SER A 1041 32.77 -18.19 -26.05
C SER A 1041 32.49 -18.37 -24.55
N PRO A 1042 31.53 -17.61 -23.95
CA PRO A 1042 30.76 -18.02 -22.78
C PRO A 1042 29.49 -18.82 -23.18
N SER A 1043 28.71 -19.24 -22.19
CA SER A 1043 27.61 -20.23 -22.28
C SER A 1043 26.25 -19.70 -22.78
N PRO A 1044 25.26 -20.58 -23.09
CA PRO A 1044 24.10 -20.24 -23.89
C PRO A 1044 22.88 -19.69 -23.14
N SER A 1045 21.94 -19.19 -23.95
CA SER A 1045 20.54 -18.86 -23.67
C SER A 1045 19.89 -19.61 -22.51
N ALA A 1046 19.14 -18.87 -21.69
CA ALA A 1046 18.19 -19.47 -20.76
C ALA A 1046 17.13 -20.31 -21.50
N SER A 1047 16.85 -21.49 -20.95
CA SER A 1047 15.63 -22.28 -21.22
C SER A 1047 14.44 -21.63 -20.51
N PRO A 1048 13.18 -21.88 -20.92
CA PRO A 1048 12.07 -21.77 -19.97
C PRO A 1048 12.39 -22.58 -18.71
N GLU A 1049 11.94 -22.10 -17.55
CA GLU A 1049 12.18 -22.77 -16.27
C GLU A 1049 11.60 -24.20 -16.30
N PRO A 1050 12.30 -25.18 -15.71
CA PRO A 1050 11.75 -26.53 -15.58
C PRO A 1050 10.51 -26.48 -14.68
N LYS A 1051 9.42 -27.13 -15.12
CA LYS A 1051 8.22 -27.31 -14.29
C LYS A 1051 8.60 -27.83 -12.89
N PRO A 1052 7.91 -27.39 -11.81
CA PRO A 1052 8.23 -27.81 -10.46
C PRO A 1052 7.94 -29.30 -10.23
N VAL A 1053 8.96 -30.14 -10.41
CA VAL A 1053 8.91 -31.58 -10.11
C VAL A 1053 9.32 -31.79 -8.66
N PHE A 1054 8.34 -31.98 -7.78
CA PHE A 1054 8.60 -32.24 -6.36
C PHE A 1054 9.00 -33.71 -6.14
N SER A 1055 10.20 -33.91 -5.61
CA SER A 1055 10.89 -35.21 -5.50
C SER A 1055 10.19 -36.27 -4.66
N ASP A 1056 9.21 -35.88 -3.84
CA ASP A 1056 8.42 -36.72 -2.93
C ASP A 1056 6.95 -36.88 -3.38
N THR A 1057 6.62 -36.49 -4.62
CA THR A 1057 5.27 -36.64 -5.20
C THR A 1057 5.19 -37.68 -6.32
N GLU A 1058 6.29 -38.34 -6.68
CA GLU A 1058 6.26 -39.39 -7.68
C GLU A 1058 5.41 -40.59 -7.20
N GLY A 1059 4.39 -40.95 -7.97
CA GLY A 1059 3.45 -42.02 -7.63
C GLY A 1059 2.39 -41.68 -6.55
N HIS A 1060 2.37 -40.44 -6.03
CA HIS A 1060 1.37 -40.02 -5.05
C HIS A 1060 0.00 -39.73 -5.71
N TRP A 1061 -1.11 -40.00 -5.01
CA TRP A 1061 -2.47 -39.90 -5.58
C TRP A 1061 -2.87 -38.46 -5.94
N ALA A 1062 -2.38 -37.47 -5.20
CA ALA A 1062 -2.70 -36.05 -5.40
C ALA A 1062 -1.81 -35.34 -6.45
N THR A 1063 -0.86 -36.01 -7.10
CA THR A 1063 0.23 -35.34 -7.86
C THR A 1063 -0.26 -34.49 -9.03
N ALA A 1064 -1.33 -34.88 -9.72
CA ALA A 1064 -1.94 -34.06 -10.75
C ALA A 1064 -2.49 -32.73 -10.20
N ALA A 1065 -3.12 -32.75 -9.03
CA ALA A 1065 -3.65 -31.57 -8.35
C ALA A 1065 -2.54 -30.68 -7.77
N ILE A 1066 -1.52 -31.29 -7.17
CA ILE A 1066 -0.31 -30.60 -6.68
C ILE A 1066 0.35 -29.81 -7.81
N ASN A 1067 0.56 -30.46 -8.97
CA ASN A 1067 1.16 -29.80 -10.13
C ASN A 1067 0.24 -28.70 -10.69
N LYS A 1068 -1.09 -28.91 -10.76
CA LYS A 1068 -2.07 -27.89 -11.19
C LYS A 1068 -2.04 -26.62 -10.33
N LEU A 1069 -1.78 -26.74 -9.02
CA LEU A 1069 -1.66 -25.57 -8.12
C LEU A 1069 -0.27 -24.94 -8.13
N ALA A 1070 0.79 -25.72 -8.35
CA ALA A 1070 2.14 -25.21 -8.49
C ALA A 1070 2.32 -24.43 -9.81
N ASP A 1071 1.84 -24.97 -10.94
CA ASP A 1071 1.81 -24.30 -12.25
C ASP A 1071 0.97 -22.99 -12.24
N LYS A 1072 0.11 -22.80 -11.22
CA LYS A 1072 -0.70 -21.58 -11.00
C LYS A 1072 -0.22 -20.71 -9.81
N ASN A 1073 0.93 -21.00 -9.20
CA ASN A 1073 1.49 -20.29 -8.03
C ASN A 1073 0.59 -20.25 -6.77
N ILE A 1074 -0.46 -21.07 -6.69
CA ILE A 1074 -1.40 -21.09 -5.56
C ILE A 1074 -0.80 -21.84 -4.36
N LEU A 1075 -0.18 -23.01 -4.60
CA LEU A 1075 0.43 -23.86 -3.58
C LEU A 1075 1.70 -24.54 -4.12
N GLY A 1076 2.86 -23.97 -3.80
CA GLY A 1076 4.18 -24.53 -4.11
C GLY A 1076 4.74 -25.45 -3.00
N GLY A 1077 5.92 -26.01 -3.28
CA GLY A 1077 6.71 -26.82 -2.33
C GLY A 1077 7.61 -26.01 -1.40
N PHE A 1078 8.53 -26.70 -0.74
CA PHE A 1078 9.51 -26.16 0.21
C PHE A 1078 10.88 -25.89 -0.47
N PRO A 1079 11.74 -25.05 0.13
CA PRO A 1079 13.08 -24.74 -0.42
C PRO A 1079 14.04 -25.93 -0.58
N ASP A 1080 13.69 -27.10 -0.05
CA ASP A 1080 14.44 -28.36 -0.19
C ASP A 1080 14.03 -29.19 -1.42
N GLY A 1081 13.10 -28.70 -2.26
CA GLY A 1081 12.64 -29.39 -3.47
C GLY A 1081 11.60 -30.50 -3.23
N SER A 1082 10.96 -30.49 -2.05
CA SER A 1082 9.87 -31.40 -1.69
C SER A 1082 8.53 -30.66 -1.52
N PHE A 1083 7.41 -31.35 -1.72
CA PHE A 1083 6.07 -30.82 -1.48
C PHE A 1083 5.51 -31.18 -0.10
N LYS A 1084 5.96 -32.29 0.48
CA LYS A 1084 5.51 -32.88 1.75
C LYS A 1084 3.99 -33.15 1.74
N PRO A 1085 3.48 -34.01 0.84
CA PRO A 1085 2.05 -34.19 0.61
C PRO A 1085 1.27 -34.56 1.88
N ASP A 1086 1.81 -35.46 2.71
CA ASP A 1086 1.19 -35.92 3.95
C ASP A 1086 1.38 -34.97 5.16
N LYS A 1087 2.13 -33.86 5.00
CA LYS A 1087 2.27 -32.87 6.08
C LYS A 1087 0.90 -32.22 6.34
N GLN A 1088 0.53 -32.15 7.62
CA GLN A 1088 -0.66 -31.45 8.09
C GLN A 1088 -0.49 -29.93 7.92
N MET A 1089 -1.56 -29.24 7.50
CA MET A 1089 -1.50 -27.81 7.18
C MET A 1089 -1.96 -26.94 8.36
N SER A 1090 -1.20 -25.88 8.67
CA SER A 1090 -1.61 -24.87 9.65
C SER A 1090 -2.65 -23.91 9.08
N ARG A 1091 -3.38 -23.23 9.97
CA ARG A 1091 -4.36 -22.20 9.57
C ARG A 1091 -3.72 -21.10 8.72
N ALA A 1092 -2.50 -20.66 9.04
CA ALA A 1092 -1.76 -19.68 8.25
C ALA A 1092 -1.35 -20.20 6.85
N GLU A 1093 -0.88 -21.45 6.75
CA GLU A 1093 -0.59 -22.08 5.46
C GLU A 1093 -1.86 -22.18 4.59
N PHE A 1094 -3.00 -22.54 5.19
CA PHE A 1094 -4.27 -22.64 4.44
C PHE A 1094 -4.80 -21.27 4.00
N MET A 1095 -4.64 -20.22 4.82
CA MET A 1095 -5.01 -18.86 4.38
C MET A 1095 -4.16 -18.40 3.20
N ALA A 1096 -2.87 -18.75 3.17
CA ALA A 1096 -2.01 -18.43 2.03
C ALA A 1096 -2.47 -19.13 0.72
N VAL A 1097 -3.06 -20.32 0.81
CA VAL A 1097 -3.68 -21.02 -0.32
C VAL A 1097 -4.99 -20.34 -0.72
N MET A 1098 -5.91 -20.14 0.24
CA MET A 1098 -7.23 -19.56 -0.02
C MET A 1098 -7.17 -18.13 -0.57
N TYR A 1099 -6.23 -17.32 -0.09
CA TYR A 1099 -6.01 -15.96 -0.55
C TYR A 1099 -5.59 -15.91 -2.04
N ARG A 1100 -4.70 -16.81 -2.47
CA ARG A 1100 -4.28 -16.92 -3.88
C ARG A 1100 -5.33 -17.59 -4.76
N LEU A 1101 -6.12 -18.52 -4.19
CA LEU A 1101 -7.24 -19.15 -4.89
C LEU A 1101 -8.37 -18.17 -5.22
N LEU A 1102 -8.53 -17.11 -4.41
CA LEU A 1102 -9.49 -16.02 -4.59
C LEU A 1102 -8.90 -14.76 -5.26
N ASP A 1103 -7.63 -14.79 -5.68
CA ASP A 1103 -6.90 -13.66 -6.29
C ASP A 1103 -7.03 -12.32 -5.55
N LEU A 1104 -6.93 -12.35 -4.21
CA LEU A 1104 -7.07 -11.17 -3.37
C LEU A 1104 -5.81 -10.29 -3.41
N ASP A 1105 -6.00 -8.96 -3.38
CA ASP A 1105 -4.92 -7.98 -3.25
C ASP A 1105 -5.16 -7.04 -2.06
N THR A 1106 -4.68 -7.44 -0.88
CA THR A 1106 -4.71 -6.62 0.34
C THR A 1106 -3.31 -6.50 0.94
N ALA A 1107 -2.85 -5.27 1.17
CA ALA A 1107 -1.54 -5.00 1.75
C ALA A 1107 -1.40 -5.52 3.19
N ALA A 1108 -0.18 -5.98 3.53
CA ALA A 1108 0.20 -6.38 4.88
C ALA A 1108 0.04 -5.22 5.88
N GLY A 1109 -0.32 -5.55 7.11
CA GLY A 1109 -0.62 -4.61 8.18
C GLY A 1109 -1.37 -5.31 9.31
N ASP A 1110 -1.89 -4.53 10.24
CA ASP A 1110 -2.62 -5.05 11.41
C ASP A 1110 -3.86 -5.85 10.97
N SER A 1111 -4.05 -7.01 11.58
CA SER A 1111 -5.26 -7.82 11.42
C SER A 1111 -6.21 -7.58 12.60
N SER A 1112 -7.50 -7.90 12.45
CA SER A 1112 -8.45 -7.84 13.58
C SER A 1112 -8.30 -8.98 14.61
N PHE A 1113 -7.28 -9.83 14.46
CA PHE A 1113 -6.92 -10.89 15.42
C PHE A 1113 -5.59 -10.57 16.12
N GLY A 1114 -5.61 -10.54 17.45
CA GLY A 1114 -4.47 -10.08 18.26
C GLY A 1114 -3.26 -11.03 18.29
N ASP A 1115 -3.40 -12.26 17.81
CA ASP A 1115 -2.33 -13.26 17.71
C ASP A 1115 -1.68 -13.34 16.32
N ILE A 1116 -1.89 -12.30 15.49
CA ILE A 1116 -1.25 -12.13 14.18
C ILE A 1116 -0.41 -10.85 14.20
N PRO A 1117 0.92 -10.96 14.40
CA PRO A 1117 1.82 -9.82 14.21
C PRO A 1117 1.73 -9.29 12.78
N ALA A 1118 1.66 -7.97 12.58
CA ALA A 1118 1.59 -7.35 11.26
C ALA A 1118 2.76 -7.78 10.33
N ALA A 1119 3.94 -8.00 10.91
CA ALA A 1119 5.15 -8.47 10.24
C ALA A 1119 5.21 -10.00 9.98
N ALA A 1120 4.21 -10.78 10.41
CA ALA A 1120 4.16 -12.21 10.12
C ALA A 1120 3.94 -12.45 8.62
N TRP A 1121 4.62 -13.43 8.03
CA TRP A 1121 4.55 -13.72 6.59
C TRP A 1121 3.13 -14.04 6.07
N TYR A 1122 2.21 -14.40 6.99
CA TYR A 1122 0.81 -14.70 6.72
C TYR A 1122 -0.17 -13.56 7.03
N SER A 1123 0.27 -12.43 7.58
CA SER A 1123 -0.62 -11.35 8.06
C SER A 1123 -1.57 -10.86 6.98
N LYS A 1124 -1.04 -10.57 5.78
CA LYS A 1124 -1.84 -10.15 4.61
C LYS A 1124 -2.88 -11.20 4.17
N TYR A 1125 -2.54 -12.50 4.25
CA TYR A 1125 -3.46 -13.55 3.82
C TYR A 1125 -4.66 -13.68 4.77
N VAL A 1126 -4.42 -13.63 6.08
CA VAL A 1126 -5.51 -13.70 7.05
C VAL A 1126 -6.34 -12.42 7.05
N LYS A 1127 -5.69 -11.26 6.90
CA LYS A 1127 -6.35 -9.96 6.82
C LYS A 1127 -7.28 -9.88 5.60
N GLY A 1128 -6.81 -10.18 4.39
CA GLY A 1128 -7.65 -10.12 3.19
C GLY A 1128 -8.84 -11.08 3.24
N LEU A 1129 -8.67 -12.28 3.80
CA LEU A 1129 -9.76 -13.23 4.00
C LEU A 1129 -10.72 -12.84 5.14
N TYR A 1130 -10.30 -11.99 6.08
CA TYR A 1130 -11.17 -11.40 7.09
C TYR A 1130 -11.98 -10.22 6.52
N GLU A 1131 -11.31 -9.33 5.76
CA GLU A 1131 -11.94 -8.19 5.08
C GLU A 1131 -12.95 -8.66 4.02
N ALA A 1132 -12.68 -9.78 3.34
CA ALA A 1132 -13.63 -10.48 2.46
C ALA A 1132 -14.72 -11.29 3.20
N GLY A 1133 -14.78 -11.27 4.54
CA GLY A 1133 -15.80 -11.96 5.35
C GLY A 1133 -15.68 -13.49 5.41
N VAL A 1134 -14.64 -14.07 4.78
CA VAL A 1134 -14.44 -15.52 4.67
C VAL A 1134 -14.06 -16.14 6.03
N VAL A 1135 -13.19 -15.48 6.80
CA VAL A 1135 -12.78 -15.92 8.15
C VAL A 1135 -13.21 -14.94 9.24
N THR A 1136 -13.54 -15.48 10.42
CA THR A 1136 -14.10 -14.74 11.56
C THR A 1136 -13.37 -15.00 12.87
N GLY A 1137 -12.25 -15.73 12.84
CA GLY A 1137 -11.51 -16.15 14.04
C GLY A 1137 -12.27 -17.12 14.95
N PHE A 1138 -11.75 -17.29 16.16
CA PHE A 1138 -12.37 -18.02 17.27
C PHE A 1138 -13.12 -17.07 18.21
N GLN A 1139 -13.97 -17.62 19.10
CA GLN A 1139 -14.77 -16.83 20.06
C GLN A 1139 -13.93 -16.10 21.13
N ASP A 1140 -12.65 -16.42 21.25
CA ASP A 1140 -11.67 -15.74 22.10
C ASP A 1140 -10.93 -14.58 21.40
N GLY A 1141 -11.34 -14.22 20.16
CA GLY A 1141 -10.75 -13.13 19.39
C GLY A 1141 -9.44 -13.47 18.67
N SER A 1142 -8.95 -14.70 18.80
CA SER A 1142 -7.73 -15.17 18.14
C SER A 1142 -8.00 -15.86 16.80
N PHE A 1143 -6.96 -15.98 15.97
CA PHE A 1143 -6.98 -16.75 14.72
C PHE A 1143 -6.28 -18.11 14.82
N LYS A 1144 -5.34 -18.27 15.75
CA LYS A 1144 -4.48 -19.44 16.00
C LYS A 1144 -3.71 -19.88 14.75
N PRO A 1145 -2.88 -18.98 14.14
CA PRO A 1145 -2.28 -19.19 12.82
C PRO A 1145 -1.45 -20.49 12.70
N ASN A 1146 -0.75 -20.89 13.76
CA ASN A 1146 0.09 -22.09 13.77
C ASN A 1146 -0.66 -23.39 14.10
N LEU A 1147 -1.96 -23.32 14.42
CA LEU A 1147 -2.77 -24.51 14.73
C LEU A 1147 -3.02 -25.33 13.44
N GLU A 1148 -2.77 -26.64 13.50
CA GLU A 1148 -3.12 -27.57 12.42
C GLU A 1148 -4.65 -27.66 12.25
N MET A 1149 -5.15 -27.56 11.03
CA MET A 1149 -6.59 -27.53 10.77
C MET A 1149 -7.23 -28.92 10.78
N THR A 1150 -8.44 -29.03 11.32
CA THR A 1150 -9.32 -30.17 11.03
C THR A 1150 -9.97 -30.03 9.66
N ARG A 1151 -10.35 -31.15 9.05
CA ARG A 1151 -11.06 -31.18 7.75
C ARG A 1151 -12.37 -30.38 7.79
N GLU A 1152 -13.15 -30.46 8.88
CA GLU A 1152 -14.39 -29.69 9.01
C GLU A 1152 -14.19 -28.17 9.12
N GLU A 1153 -13.08 -27.69 9.69
CA GLU A 1153 -12.72 -26.26 9.65
C GLU A 1153 -12.39 -25.79 8.23
N ALA A 1154 -11.64 -26.60 7.46
CA ALA A 1154 -11.23 -26.26 6.11
C ALA A 1154 -12.45 -26.18 5.16
N PHE A 1155 -13.38 -27.12 5.28
CA PHE A 1155 -14.64 -27.11 4.52
C PHE A 1155 -15.49 -25.86 4.82
N VAL A 1156 -15.60 -25.41 6.07
CA VAL A 1156 -16.40 -24.22 6.41
C VAL A 1156 -15.78 -22.93 5.89
N ILE A 1157 -14.45 -22.81 5.90
CA ILE A 1157 -13.76 -21.65 5.32
C ILE A 1157 -13.92 -21.66 3.79
N LEU A 1158 -13.79 -22.81 3.14
CA LEU A 1158 -14.00 -22.94 1.69
C LEU A 1158 -15.45 -22.66 1.27
N TYR A 1159 -16.43 -23.13 2.04
CA TYR A 1159 -17.85 -22.84 1.80
C TYR A 1159 -18.13 -21.33 1.82
N ARG A 1160 -17.60 -20.62 2.81
CA ARG A 1160 -17.70 -19.14 2.89
C ARG A 1160 -16.96 -18.43 1.77
N ALA A 1161 -15.81 -18.95 1.34
CA ALA A 1161 -15.01 -18.40 0.24
C ALA A 1161 -15.73 -18.44 -1.12
N LEU A 1162 -16.55 -19.47 -1.35
CA LEU A 1162 -17.27 -19.67 -2.62
C LEU A 1162 -18.67 -19.04 -2.62
N GLY A 1163 -19.33 -18.97 -1.46
CA GLY A 1163 -20.56 -18.19 -1.25
C GLY A 1163 -21.64 -18.44 -2.31
N GLU A 1164 -22.04 -17.38 -3.01
CA GLU A 1164 -23.10 -17.43 -4.03
C GLU A 1164 -22.77 -18.34 -5.21
N GLN A 1165 -21.48 -18.58 -5.53
CA GLN A 1165 -21.07 -19.44 -6.65
C GLN A 1165 -21.50 -20.91 -6.50
N LEU A 1166 -21.85 -21.34 -5.28
CA LEU A 1166 -22.37 -22.68 -5.02
C LEU A 1166 -23.86 -22.83 -5.39
N THR A 1167 -24.59 -21.72 -5.56
CA THR A 1167 -26.06 -21.73 -5.71
C THR A 1167 -26.55 -22.22 -7.07
N GLU A 1168 -25.74 -22.11 -8.13
CA GLU A 1168 -26.12 -22.53 -9.49
C GLU A 1168 -25.98 -24.04 -9.76
N THR A 1169 -25.40 -24.82 -8.83
CA THR A 1169 -25.04 -26.21 -9.11
C THR A 1169 -26.21 -27.19 -8.98
N THR A 1170 -26.61 -27.81 -10.10
CA THR A 1170 -27.59 -28.91 -10.20
C THR A 1170 -27.01 -30.28 -9.83
N GLY A 1171 -26.11 -30.32 -8.84
CA GLY A 1171 -25.43 -31.53 -8.39
C GLY A 1171 -26.36 -32.65 -7.90
N THR A 1172 -25.95 -33.89 -8.14
CA THR A 1172 -26.68 -35.12 -7.80
C THR A 1172 -26.78 -35.36 -6.28
N SER A 1173 -27.64 -36.32 -5.89
CA SER A 1173 -27.94 -36.60 -4.48
C SER A 1173 -26.68 -36.99 -3.69
N PRO A 1174 -26.46 -36.48 -2.46
CA PRO A 1174 -25.21 -36.70 -1.72
C PRO A 1174 -24.89 -38.18 -1.48
N GLN A 1175 -23.62 -38.54 -1.65
CA GLN A 1175 -23.10 -39.81 -1.15
C GLN A 1175 -23.16 -39.78 0.39
N ALA A 1176 -23.92 -40.70 0.98
CA ALA A 1176 -24.15 -40.70 2.43
C ALA A 1176 -22.92 -41.22 3.19
N TYR A 1177 -22.02 -40.33 3.61
CA TYR A 1177 -20.85 -40.72 4.40
C TYR A 1177 -21.26 -41.30 5.76
N THR A 1178 -20.63 -42.40 6.15
CA THR A 1178 -20.98 -43.19 7.33
C THR A 1178 -20.72 -42.46 8.65
N ASP A 1179 -19.86 -41.45 8.63
CA ASP A 1179 -19.44 -40.62 9.77
C ASP A 1179 -20.07 -39.21 9.78
N LEU A 1180 -21.06 -38.92 8.93
CA LEU A 1180 -21.87 -37.68 8.99
C LEU A 1180 -22.40 -37.34 10.40
N PRO A 1181 -22.77 -38.30 11.28
CA PRO A 1181 -23.15 -37.99 12.67
C PRO A 1181 -22.03 -37.34 13.50
N GLY A 1182 -20.76 -37.53 13.13
CA GLY A 1182 -19.57 -36.95 13.79
C GLY A 1182 -19.18 -35.55 13.31
N VAL A 1183 -19.76 -35.08 12.20
CA VAL A 1183 -19.56 -33.70 11.70
C VAL A 1183 -20.18 -32.71 12.70
N SER A 1184 -19.43 -31.68 13.09
CA SER A 1184 -19.93 -30.62 13.98
C SER A 1184 -21.18 -29.95 13.39
N SER A 1185 -22.14 -29.57 14.23
CA SER A 1185 -23.38 -28.91 13.78
C SER A 1185 -23.13 -27.64 12.96
N TRP A 1186 -22.07 -26.90 13.25
CA TRP A 1186 -21.66 -25.69 12.53
C TRP A 1186 -20.96 -25.96 11.17
N ALA A 1187 -20.66 -27.23 10.85
CA ALA A 1187 -19.96 -27.62 9.62
C ALA A 1187 -20.81 -28.43 8.62
N LYS A 1188 -22.01 -28.89 9.02
CA LYS A 1188 -22.84 -29.79 8.19
C LYS A 1188 -23.26 -29.15 6.86
N GLU A 1189 -23.74 -27.92 6.90
CA GLU A 1189 -24.15 -27.17 5.71
C GLU A 1189 -23.01 -27.03 4.69
N ALA A 1190 -21.79 -26.72 5.16
CA ALA A 1190 -20.61 -26.63 4.32
C ALA A 1190 -20.22 -27.98 3.68
N VAL A 1191 -20.28 -29.08 4.46
CA VAL A 1191 -20.02 -30.44 3.94
C VAL A 1191 -21.08 -30.83 2.90
N GLU A 1192 -22.36 -30.60 3.18
CA GLU A 1192 -23.47 -30.92 2.28
C GLU A 1192 -23.39 -30.11 0.97
N ALA A 1193 -23.13 -28.81 1.04
CA ALA A 1193 -23.01 -27.94 -0.13
C ALA A 1193 -21.77 -28.25 -0.99
N LEU A 1194 -20.58 -28.41 -0.39
CA LEU A 1194 -19.36 -28.72 -1.13
C LEU A 1194 -19.36 -30.14 -1.72
N THR A 1195 -20.04 -31.09 -1.07
CA THR A 1195 -20.27 -32.44 -1.62
C THR A 1195 -21.20 -32.37 -2.83
N LYS A 1196 -22.31 -31.62 -2.74
CA LYS A 1196 -23.24 -31.43 -3.86
C LYS A 1196 -22.57 -30.73 -5.05
N ALA A 1197 -21.68 -29.78 -4.80
CA ALA A 1197 -20.90 -29.09 -5.83
C ALA A 1197 -19.76 -29.95 -6.43
N GLY A 1198 -19.52 -31.17 -5.94
CA GLY A 1198 -18.44 -32.04 -6.40
C GLY A 1198 -17.03 -31.60 -5.98
N ILE A 1199 -16.91 -30.59 -5.12
CA ILE A 1199 -15.64 -29.97 -4.72
C ILE A 1199 -14.90 -30.85 -3.69
N ILE A 1200 -15.65 -31.49 -2.79
CA ILE A 1200 -15.11 -32.46 -1.83
C ILE A 1200 -15.68 -33.86 -2.06
N ALA A 1201 -14.87 -34.87 -1.80
CA ALA A 1201 -15.24 -36.27 -1.81
C ALA A 1201 -14.83 -36.95 -0.49
N GLY A 1202 -15.49 -38.05 -0.16
CA GLY A 1202 -15.09 -38.94 0.94
C GLY A 1202 -13.92 -39.85 0.53
N TYR A 1203 -13.37 -40.56 1.51
CA TYR A 1203 -12.41 -41.64 1.27
C TYR A 1203 -13.14 -42.90 0.76
N GLU A 1204 -12.37 -43.85 0.20
CA GLU A 1204 -12.89 -45.12 -0.35
C GLU A 1204 -13.68 -45.98 0.67
N ASP A 1205 -13.46 -45.78 1.97
CA ASP A 1205 -14.19 -46.44 3.05
C ASP A 1205 -15.59 -45.84 3.33
N GLY A 1206 -15.97 -44.78 2.62
CA GLY A 1206 -17.24 -44.08 2.80
C GLY A 1206 -17.26 -43.13 4.00
N THR A 1207 -16.11 -42.64 4.46
CA THR A 1207 -15.99 -41.59 5.50
C THR A 1207 -15.60 -40.23 4.92
N ILE A 1208 -15.89 -39.13 5.62
CA ILE A 1208 -15.36 -37.79 5.30
C ILE A 1208 -14.27 -37.34 6.30
N ARG A 1209 -14.17 -38.01 7.46
CA ARG A 1209 -13.23 -37.84 8.58
C ARG A 1209 -13.13 -36.39 9.06
N PRO A 1210 -14.23 -35.81 9.57
CA PRO A 1210 -14.32 -34.37 9.82
C PRO A 1210 -13.33 -33.87 10.90
N LYS A 1211 -12.92 -34.73 11.85
CA LYS A 1211 -12.02 -34.38 12.96
C LYS A 1211 -10.54 -34.57 12.63
N ASP A 1212 -10.22 -35.28 11.56
CA ASP A 1212 -8.83 -35.57 11.18
C ASP A 1212 -8.15 -34.29 10.70
N LYS A 1213 -6.84 -34.21 10.87
CA LYS A 1213 -6.04 -33.06 10.46
C LYS A 1213 -5.78 -33.10 8.97
N ILE A 1214 -6.11 -32.02 8.28
CA ILE A 1214 -6.08 -31.95 6.82
C ILE A 1214 -4.65 -31.83 6.28
N THR A 1215 -4.32 -32.60 5.24
CA THR A 1215 -2.97 -32.63 4.66
C THR A 1215 -2.80 -31.67 3.49
N ARG A 1216 -1.55 -31.38 3.12
CA ARG A 1216 -1.21 -30.58 1.93
C ARG A 1216 -1.72 -31.19 0.63
N ALA A 1217 -1.72 -32.53 0.50
CA ALA A 1217 -2.28 -33.24 -0.64
C ALA A 1217 -3.81 -33.11 -0.76
N GLU A 1218 -4.52 -33.17 0.37
CA GLU A 1218 -5.97 -33.04 0.41
C GLU A 1218 -6.41 -31.63 0.02
N ILE A 1219 -5.77 -30.60 0.59
CA ILE A 1219 -6.01 -29.21 0.20
C ILE A 1219 -5.64 -28.96 -1.27
N ALA A 1220 -4.57 -29.58 -1.76
CA ALA A 1220 -4.21 -29.48 -3.18
C ALA A 1220 -5.32 -30.01 -4.09
N THR A 1221 -5.89 -31.18 -3.77
CA THR A 1221 -7.00 -31.77 -4.53
C THR A 1221 -8.27 -30.94 -4.44
N ILE A 1222 -8.65 -30.49 -3.23
CA ILE A 1222 -9.87 -29.70 -3.02
C ILE A 1222 -9.80 -28.35 -3.75
N ALA A 1223 -8.69 -27.61 -3.66
CA ALA A 1223 -8.52 -26.36 -4.39
C ALA A 1223 -8.36 -26.57 -5.91
N ALA A 1224 -7.78 -27.69 -6.35
CA ALA A 1224 -7.72 -28.04 -7.77
C ALA A 1224 -9.11 -28.33 -8.39
N ASN A 1225 -10.11 -28.71 -7.58
CA ASN A 1225 -11.51 -28.88 -8.00
C ASN A 1225 -12.29 -27.56 -8.11
N VAL A 1226 -11.86 -26.50 -7.40
CA VAL A 1226 -12.44 -25.15 -7.50
C VAL A 1226 -12.03 -24.47 -8.80
N ILE A 1227 -10.77 -24.66 -9.21
CA ILE A 1227 -10.20 -24.07 -10.42
C ILE A 1227 -10.72 -24.82 -11.64
N LYS A 1228 -11.59 -24.19 -12.42
CA LYS A 1228 -11.92 -24.62 -13.77
C LYS A 1228 -10.71 -24.43 -14.70
#